data_AF-A0A6I3T691-F1
#
_entry.id   AF-A0A6I3T691-F1
#
_cell.length_a   1.000
_cell.length_b   1.000
_cell.length_c   1.000
_cell.angle_alpha   90.00
_cell.angle_beta   90.00
_cell.angle_gamma   90.00
#
_symmetry.space_group_name_H-M   'P 1'
#
loop_
_entity.id
_entity.type
_entity.pdbx_description
1 polymer ?
#
loop_
_entity_poly.entity_id
_entity_poly.type
_entity_poly.pdbx_seq_one_letter_code
_entity_poly.pdbx_strand_id
1 'polypeptide(L)'
;DGAAPGGGTLRQAMLTAARPWLLRVLGPNCLGLLVPGIGLNASFAPVGALPGRLAFVSQSGALVTTVLDWARTRGIGFSSFVSLGDGSDVDVGDLLDYLAGDPGTDAILLYVESVRHARKFMSAARSAARGKPTLIVKAGRSQDAAKAAFSHTGALAGADLVYDAALRRAGMLRVLNTEALFDAVAMLARPRPLHGERLAILTNGGGAGVMAVDALVAANGTLATLAPQTVEALSQVLPATWSHGNPVDIIGDAPPERYRDALAVLQGAPEVDAVLLLHAPTAIVPSAAIATRLLPLLQSGGRPVLTCWLGGDSVAAARRLCLDAGLPVFDTPEGAVQGFGQLVQYRRNQALLMQVPAALAGAEADRAGARARVAALVAAGTLRVGEADSKAILAAYGIPVARTVVVETADQAIAAAADIGYPVAVKLLSPDVVHKTDVGGVVLDIDHPDALRAALADIPRRLAQHQPGARIAGYTVQQMVRRPRAVELIVGISTDPVFGPVVLFGQGGIAVEVVADQAVALPPLNRVLAADLVGRTRVAKLLAGYRDRPAADFDALCDALVRIGQMACDLPELAELDINPLLADSAGVVALDARMRLTAVAPGSDPLARLAILPYPDELEQRWPWAGGTVTIRPVRPEDGPAHQAFFAALSAEDIHFRLFAALRELSPAQLARFTQIDYAREMAFIATREGAAGQPETLGVARVVADPDNVRGEFAVTVRTDLKARGLGHLLMTRLIDYCRARGLAELTGTVLPDNVRMLALAQALGFTTRRADDLVELRLDLAPGGQA
;
A
#
# COMPACT_ATOMS: atom_id res chain seq x y z
N ASP A 1 23.34 15.80 18.47
CA ASP A 1 24.36 14.78 18.87
C ASP A 1 25.42 15.26 19.87
N GLY A 2 25.09 16.15 20.82
CA GLY A 2 26.03 16.49 21.90
C GLY A 2 26.10 15.39 22.98
N ALA A 3 27.25 15.26 23.64
CA ALA A 3 27.42 14.38 24.79
C ALA A 3 26.76 15.01 26.03
N ALA A 4 25.94 14.23 26.75
CA ALA A 4 25.36 14.65 28.02
C ALA A 4 26.40 14.52 29.17
N PRO A 5 26.27 15.32 30.26
CA PRO A 5 27.24 15.34 31.37
C PRO A 5 27.46 14.00 32.11
N GLY A 6 26.61 12.99 31.88
CA GLY A 6 26.67 11.66 32.52
C GLY A 6 26.97 10.49 31.56
N GLY A 7 27.37 10.77 30.31
CA GLY A 7 27.47 9.77 29.24
C GLY A 7 26.13 9.53 28.54
N GLY A 8 26.15 9.36 27.21
CA GLY A 8 24.95 9.28 26.35
C GLY A 8 24.70 10.58 25.56
N THR A 9 23.69 10.57 24.67
CA THR A 9 23.35 11.73 23.84
C THR A 9 22.40 12.69 24.59
N LEU A 10 22.54 14.00 24.37
CA LEU A 10 21.61 15.01 24.91
C LEU A 10 20.15 14.72 24.52
N ARG A 11 19.94 14.15 23.34
CA ARG A 11 18.64 13.67 22.86
C ARG A 11 18.04 12.65 23.84
N GLN A 12 18.81 11.62 24.23
CA GLN A 12 18.32 10.61 25.16
C GLN A 12 18.07 11.18 26.55
N ALA A 13 18.94 12.07 27.04
CA ALA A 13 18.76 12.74 28.32
C ALA A 13 17.45 13.56 28.37
N MET A 14 17.14 14.29 27.31
CA MET A 14 15.88 15.03 27.15
C MET A 14 14.66 14.10 27.23
N LEU A 15 14.68 12.98 26.49
CA LEU A 15 13.58 12.00 26.49
C LEU A 15 13.40 11.35 27.87
N THR A 16 14.51 10.96 28.51
CA THR A 16 14.50 10.38 29.86
C THR A 16 13.96 11.38 30.89
N ALA A 17 14.27 12.67 30.76
CA ALA A 17 13.76 13.70 31.66
C ALA A 17 12.25 13.97 31.47
N ALA A 18 11.73 13.85 30.25
CA ALA A 18 10.30 14.06 29.96
C ALA A 18 9.40 12.90 30.43
N ARG A 19 9.90 11.66 30.35
CA ARG A 19 9.12 10.43 30.59
C ARG A 19 8.40 10.34 31.94
N PRO A 20 9.00 10.69 33.10
CA PRO A 20 8.32 10.62 34.40
C PRO A 20 7.09 11.53 34.52
N TRP A 21 6.99 12.54 33.67
CA TRP A 21 5.96 13.57 33.70
C TRP A 21 4.91 13.40 32.60
N LEU A 22 4.99 12.33 31.80
CA LEU A 22 4.13 12.09 30.63
C LEU A 22 4.14 13.27 29.64
N LEU A 23 5.25 14.03 29.61
CA LEU A 23 5.42 15.14 28.67
C LEU A 23 5.89 14.60 27.31
N ARG A 24 5.25 15.06 26.24
CA ARG A 24 5.67 14.79 24.86
C ARG A 24 6.49 15.95 24.31
N VAL A 25 7.48 15.64 23.48
CA VAL A 25 8.40 16.63 22.89
C VAL A 25 8.24 16.71 21.37
N LEU A 26 7.84 17.88 20.87
CA LEU A 26 7.91 18.24 19.45
C LEU A 26 9.31 18.79 19.13
N GLY A 27 10.00 18.23 18.14
CA GLY A 27 11.39 18.55 17.83
C GLY A 27 12.39 17.49 18.33
N PRO A 28 13.59 17.88 18.78
CA PRO A 28 14.17 19.24 18.80
C PRO A 28 14.47 19.77 17.38
N ASN A 29 15.13 20.93 17.30
CA ASN A 29 15.56 21.54 16.03
C ASN A 29 14.38 21.76 15.05
N CYS A 30 13.27 22.26 15.57
CA CYS A 30 12.07 22.54 14.78
C CYS A 30 11.76 24.04 14.77
N LEU A 31 10.99 24.48 13.77
CA LEU A 31 10.47 25.85 13.72
C LEU A 31 9.39 26.12 14.78
N GLY A 32 8.73 25.06 15.26
CA GLY A 32 7.53 25.13 16.10
C GLY A 32 6.25 24.78 15.33
N LEU A 33 5.10 25.26 15.82
CA LEU A 33 3.79 24.95 15.26
C LEU A 33 2.85 26.16 15.22
N LEU A 34 1.92 26.15 14.26
CA LEU A 34 0.84 27.13 14.13
C LEU A 34 -0.50 26.40 14.08
N VAL A 35 -1.50 26.93 14.79
CA VAL A 35 -2.91 26.50 14.72
C VAL A 35 -3.77 27.74 14.48
N PRO A 36 -3.91 28.16 13.20
CA PRO A 36 -4.54 29.44 12.85
C PRO A 36 -5.98 29.57 13.32
N GLY A 37 -6.74 28.47 13.37
CA GLY A 37 -8.14 28.47 13.78
C GLY A 37 -8.39 28.99 15.20
N ILE A 38 -7.36 28.92 16.07
CA ILE A 38 -7.39 29.47 17.44
C ILE A 38 -6.41 30.64 17.63
N GLY A 39 -5.81 31.13 16.54
CA GLY A 39 -4.82 32.21 16.59
C GLY A 39 -3.47 31.83 17.21
N LEU A 40 -3.16 30.55 17.39
CA LEU A 40 -1.91 30.11 17.98
C LEU A 40 -0.78 30.13 16.95
N ASN A 41 0.28 30.89 17.25
CA ASN A 41 1.56 30.80 16.55
C ASN A 41 2.68 30.59 17.59
N ALA A 42 3.04 29.34 17.80
CA ALA A 42 4.15 28.92 18.67
C ALA A 42 5.36 28.56 17.80
N SER A 43 5.76 29.49 16.92
CA SER A 43 6.89 29.33 16.01
C SER A 43 7.67 30.64 15.87
N PHE A 44 8.84 30.56 15.24
CA PHE A 44 9.60 31.73 14.78
C PHE A 44 9.52 31.92 13.26
N ALA A 45 8.40 31.54 12.64
CA ALA A 45 8.14 31.78 11.23
C ALA A 45 8.03 33.29 10.92
N PRO A 46 8.54 33.76 9.77
CA PRO A 46 8.50 35.19 9.41
C PRO A 46 7.08 35.68 9.06
N VAL A 47 6.19 34.77 8.70
CA VAL A 47 4.78 35.05 8.36
C VAL A 47 3.87 34.05 9.06
N GLY A 48 2.66 34.49 9.42
CA GLY A 48 1.62 33.61 9.96
C GLY A 48 0.90 32.82 8.86
N ALA A 49 0.18 31.77 9.27
CA ALA A 49 -0.71 31.01 8.40
C ALA A 49 -2.14 31.57 8.43
N LEU A 50 -2.82 31.57 7.28
CA LEU A 50 -4.25 31.86 7.20
C LEU A 50 -5.07 30.69 7.77
N PRO A 51 -6.25 30.92 8.37
CA PRO A 51 -7.14 29.83 8.78
C PRO A 51 -7.71 29.08 7.57
N GLY A 52 -7.71 27.75 7.65
CA GLY A 52 -8.29 26.88 6.64
C GLY A 52 -8.43 25.44 7.15
N ARG A 53 -8.58 24.48 6.23
CA ARG A 53 -8.87 23.07 6.53
C ARG A 53 -7.75 22.12 6.10
N LEU A 54 -6.58 22.65 5.78
CA LEU A 54 -5.43 21.89 5.29
C LEU A 54 -4.38 21.75 6.41
N ALA A 55 -3.91 20.55 6.68
CA ALA A 55 -2.78 20.35 7.59
C ALA A 55 -1.48 20.24 6.81
N PHE A 56 -0.40 20.88 7.29
CA PHE A 56 0.94 20.72 6.75
C PHE A 56 1.91 20.30 7.85
N VAL A 57 2.66 19.23 7.60
CA VAL A 57 3.66 18.67 8.50
C VAL A 57 4.97 18.50 7.75
N SER A 58 6.07 19.02 8.29
CA SER A 58 7.38 18.94 7.63
C SER A 58 8.52 18.67 8.60
N GLN A 59 9.41 17.75 8.22
CA GLN A 59 10.71 17.55 8.89
C GLN A 59 11.71 18.67 8.58
N SER A 60 11.56 19.37 7.46
CA SER A 60 12.45 20.48 7.07
C SER A 60 11.92 21.83 7.54
N GLY A 61 12.71 22.55 8.34
CA GLY A 61 12.37 23.91 8.79
C GLY A 61 12.41 24.96 7.66
N ALA A 62 13.31 24.82 6.69
CA ALA A 62 13.42 25.76 5.56
C ALA A 62 12.21 25.67 4.62
N LEU A 63 11.64 24.49 4.44
CA LEU A 63 10.43 24.32 3.63
C LEU A 63 9.19 24.85 4.33
N VAL A 64 9.14 24.79 5.67
CA VAL A 64 8.03 25.34 6.48
C VAL A 64 7.90 26.85 6.22
N THR A 65 8.99 27.61 6.26
CA THR A 65 8.95 29.06 5.99
C THR A 65 8.62 29.38 4.53
N THR A 66 9.22 28.64 3.58
CA THR A 66 8.98 28.82 2.14
C THR A 66 7.52 28.53 1.76
N VAL A 67 6.96 27.44 2.29
CA VAL A 67 5.56 27.07 2.04
C VAL A 67 4.60 28.10 2.62
N LEU A 68 4.85 28.62 3.82
CA LEU A 68 3.99 29.63 4.44
C LEU A 68 3.91 30.91 3.61
N ASP A 69 5.06 31.42 3.16
CA ASP A 69 5.15 32.64 2.35
C ASP A 69 4.39 32.49 1.02
N TRP A 70 4.61 31.36 0.35
CA TRP A 70 3.95 31.06 -0.90
C TRP A 70 2.45 30.82 -0.75
N ALA A 71 2.02 30.08 0.28
CA ALA A 71 0.61 29.78 0.55
C ALA A 71 -0.20 31.06 0.78
N ARG A 72 0.40 32.05 1.44
CA ARG A 72 -0.21 33.38 1.64
C ARG A 72 -0.50 34.07 0.31
N THR A 73 0.41 33.98 -0.66
CA THR A 73 0.23 34.56 -2.00
C THR A 73 -0.90 33.89 -2.78
N ARG A 74 -1.13 32.59 -2.56
CA ARG A 74 -2.23 31.83 -3.19
C ARG A 74 -3.53 31.81 -2.38
N GLY A 75 -3.58 32.45 -1.21
CA GLY A 75 -4.76 32.46 -0.34
C GLY A 75 -5.09 31.10 0.27
N ILE A 76 -4.10 30.21 0.42
CA ILE A 76 -4.28 28.88 1.01
C ILE A 76 -4.19 28.99 2.53
N GLY A 77 -5.23 28.50 3.22
CA GLY A 77 -5.30 28.45 4.69
C GLY A 77 -5.08 27.06 5.26
N PHE A 78 -4.63 27.01 6.51
CA PHE A 78 -4.26 25.78 7.22
C PHE A 78 -5.07 25.58 8.51
N SER A 79 -5.36 24.33 8.82
CA SER A 79 -5.88 23.89 10.12
C SER A 79 -4.74 23.79 11.14
N SER A 80 -3.63 23.15 10.73
CA SER A 80 -2.41 22.96 11.50
C SER A 80 -1.19 23.09 10.60
N PHE A 81 -0.13 23.74 11.10
CA PHE A 81 1.14 23.88 10.39
C PHE A 81 2.28 23.52 11.35
N VAL A 82 2.90 22.36 11.17
CA VAL A 82 3.79 21.77 12.17
C VAL A 82 5.17 21.47 11.59
N SER A 83 6.21 22.01 12.23
CA SER A 83 7.60 21.64 11.99
C SER A 83 8.00 20.55 12.98
N LEU A 84 8.40 19.38 12.47
CA LEU A 84 8.85 18.26 13.30
C LEU A 84 10.31 18.36 13.72
N GLY A 85 11.13 19.07 12.94
CA GLY A 85 12.59 19.02 13.10
C GLY A 85 13.09 17.58 13.08
N ASP A 86 13.88 17.21 14.09
CA ASP A 86 14.46 15.88 14.22
C ASP A 86 13.43 14.77 14.48
N GLY A 87 12.23 15.12 14.97
CA GLY A 87 11.15 14.18 15.31
C GLY A 87 11.60 13.12 16.31
N SER A 88 12.17 13.54 17.45
CA SER A 88 12.82 12.64 18.41
C SER A 88 11.86 11.88 19.30
N ASP A 89 10.71 12.45 19.62
CA ASP A 89 9.61 11.84 20.37
C ASP A 89 8.33 11.87 19.55
N VAL A 90 7.74 13.06 19.35
CA VAL A 90 6.61 13.22 18.42
C VAL A 90 7.15 13.11 17.00
N ASP A 91 6.68 12.10 16.27
CA ASP A 91 7.09 11.83 14.89
C ASP A 91 5.95 12.02 13.88
N VAL A 92 6.25 11.76 12.60
CA VAL A 92 5.26 11.86 11.50
C VAL A 92 4.06 10.94 11.74
N GLY A 93 4.27 9.76 12.33
CA GLY A 93 3.20 8.81 12.62
C GLY A 93 2.25 9.33 13.69
N ASP A 94 2.77 9.95 14.75
CA ASP A 94 1.92 10.56 15.80
C ASP A 94 1.06 11.68 15.23
N LEU A 95 1.65 12.59 14.44
CA LEU A 95 0.89 13.69 13.84
C LEU A 95 -0.13 13.19 12.82
N LEU A 96 0.19 12.17 12.03
CA LEU A 96 -0.77 11.56 11.11
C LEU A 96 -1.97 10.97 11.86
N ASP A 97 -1.72 10.28 12.97
CA ASP A 97 -2.77 9.67 13.78
C ASP A 97 -3.68 10.73 14.41
N TYR A 98 -3.08 11.80 14.98
CA TYR A 98 -3.81 12.96 15.47
C TYR A 98 -4.65 13.64 14.37
N LEU A 99 -4.03 13.93 13.23
CA LEU A 99 -4.68 14.61 12.11
C LEU A 99 -5.73 13.75 11.42
N ALA A 100 -5.63 12.42 11.50
CA ALA A 100 -6.67 11.52 10.99
C ALA A 100 -8.00 11.74 11.74
N GLY A 101 -7.94 11.96 13.05
CA GLY A 101 -9.12 12.20 13.90
C GLY A 101 -9.64 13.63 13.95
N ASP A 102 -8.82 14.63 13.54
CA ASP A 102 -9.17 16.05 13.70
C ASP A 102 -10.29 16.51 12.74
N PRO A 103 -11.50 16.91 13.22
CA PRO A 103 -12.58 17.38 12.34
C PRO A 103 -12.29 18.73 11.65
N GLY A 104 -11.29 19.47 12.12
CA GLY A 104 -10.85 20.73 11.51
C GLY A 104 -10.00 20.54 10.24
N THR A 105 -9.51 19.32 9.99
CA THR A 105 -8.62 19.00 8.88
C THR A 105 -9.30 18.12 7.83
N ASP A 106 -9.36 18.58 6.58
CA ASP A 106 -9.89 17.84 5.43
C ASP A 106 -8.81 17.12 4.62
N ALA A 107 -7.60 17.69 4.54
CA ALA A 107 -6.49 17.14 3.78
C ALA A 107 -5.16 17.32 4.52
N ILE A 108 -4.22 16.40 4.31
CA ILE A 108 -2.93 16.36 5.02
C ILE A 108 -1.80 16.39 4.01
N LEU A 109 -0.85 17.30 4.23
CA LEU A 109 0.37 17.45 3.46
C LEU A 109 1.58 17.11 4.31
N LEU A 110 2.43 16.23 3.80
CA LEU A 110 3.64 15.81 4.48
C LEU A 110 4.87 16.14 3.64
N TYR A 111 5.90 16.67 4.29
CA TYR A 111 7.27 16.62 3.79
C TYR A 111 8.11 15.75 4.72
N VAL A 112 8.61 14.65 4.18
CA VAL A 112 9.31 13.61 4.94
C VAL A 112 10.67 13.33 4.31
N GLU A 113 11.69 13.33 5.14
CA GLU A 113 13.06 12.95 4.80
C GLU A 113 13.31 11.49 5.18
N SER A 114 12.85 11.07 6.37
CA SER A 114 12.99 9.69 6.84
C SER A 114 11.85 9.26 7.76
N VAL A 115 11.59 7.96 7.78
CA VAL A 115 10.69 7.28 8.72
C VAL A 115 11.53 6.39 9.64
N ARG A 116 11.31 6.47 10.96
CA ARG A 116 12.02 5.65 11.96
C ARG A 116 11.23 4.40 12.36
N HIS A 117 9.91 4.56 12.52
CA HIS A 117 9.02 3.50 13.01
C HIS A 117 8.02 3.11 11.92
N ALA A 118 8.41 2.18 11.05
CA ALA A 118 7.62 1.84 9.86
C ALA A 118 6.20 1.37 10.19
N ARG A 119 6.01 0.47 11.17
CA ARG A 119 4.68 -0.02 11.56
C ARG A 119 3.78 1.13 12.01
N LYS A 120 4.25 1.95 12.97
CA LYS A 120 3.53 3.13 13.46
C LYS A 120 3.16 4.09 12.32
N PHE A 121 4.11 4.36 11.43
CA PHE A 121 3.88 5.21 10.27
C PHE A 121 2.85 4.62 9.31
N MET A 122 2.95 3.34 8.96
CA MET A 122 2.03 2.66 8.05
C MET A 122 0.62 2.59 8.62
N SER A 123 0.49 2.30 9.91
CA SER A 123 -0.78 2.34 10.64
C SER A 123 -1.45 3.71 10.58
N ALA A 124 -0.73 4.76 10.97
CA ALA A 124 -1.23 6.13 10.98
C ALA A 124 -1.53 6.65 9.57
N ALA A 125 -0.65 6.38 8.60
CA ALA A 125 -0.82 6.79 7.22
C ALA A 125 -2.04 6.13 6.56
N ARG A 126 -2.25 4.82 6.78
CA ARG A 126 -3.44 4.11 6.29
C ARG A 126 -4.71 4.67 6.94
N SER A 127 -4.68 4.94 8.24
CA SER A 127 -5.80 5.54 8.97
C SER A 127 -6.17 6.91 8.38
N ALA A 128 -5.19 7.80 8.22
CA ALA A 128 -5.37 9.12 7.64
C ALA A 128 -5.88 9.05 6.19
N ALA A 129 -5.22 8.27 5.34
CA ALA A 129 -5.52 8.18 3.90
C ALA A 129 -6.89 7.58 3.60
N ARG A 130 -7.49 6.78 4.51
CA ARG A 130 -8.86 6.26 4.35
C ARG A 130 -9.92 7.35 4.44
N GLY A 131 -9.71 8.31 5.33
CA GLY A 131 -10.68 9.37 5.60
C GLY A 131 -10.39 10.67 4.86
N LYS A 132 -9.10 10.94 4.59
CA LYS A 132 -8.62 12.26 4.19
C LYS A 132 -7.55 12.14 3.11
N PRO A 133 -7.63 12.95 2.03
CA PRO A 133 -6.55 13.06 1.07
C PRO A 133 -5.23 13.38 1.77
N THR A 134 -4.28 12.46 1.64
CA THR A 134 -2.97 12.54 2.29
C THR A 134 -1.90 12.52 1.22
N LEU A 135 -1.16 13.63 1.12
CA LEU A 135 -0.12 13.86 0.13
C LEU A 135 1.23 13.91 0.81
N ILE A 136 2.27 13.43 0.11
CA ILE A 136 3.62 13.38 0.67
C ILE A 136 4.68 13.72 -0.37
N VAL A 137 5.62 14.57 0.02
CA VAL A 137 6.90 14.79 -0.66
C VAL A 137 7.98 14.04 0.12
N LYS A 138 8.59 13.03 -0.52
CA LYS A 138 9.72 12.27 0.03
C LYS A 138 11.04 12.80 -0.54
N ALA A 139 11.87 13.39 0.33
CA ALA A 139 13.20 13.87 -0.03
C ALA A 139 14.26 12.75 -0.06
N GLY A 140 15.46 13.01 -0.59
CA GLY A 140 16.58 12.06 -0.60
C GLY A 140 16.35 10.85 -1.53
N ARG A 141 15.92 11.10 -2.78
CA ARG A 141 15.47 10.08 -3.73
C ARG A 141 16.58 9.33 -4.45
N SER A 142 17.68 10.03 -4.78
CA SER A 142 18.85 9.44 -5.41
C SER A 142 19.88 9.07 -4.36
N GLN A 143 20.81 8.17 -4.69
CA GLN A 143 21.95 7.85 -3.82
C GLN A 143 22.69 9.11 -3.37
N ASP A 144 22.90 10.06 -4.28
CA ASP A 144 23.65 11.29 -3.99
C ASP A 144 22.82 12.31 -3.22
N ALA A 145 21.51 12.41 -3.47
CA ALA A 145 20.61 13.24 -2.66
C ALA A 145 20.40 12.66 -1.25
N ALA A 146 20.41 11.33 -1.12
CA ALA A 146 20.36 10.66 0.16
C ALA A 146 21.66 10.82 0.95
N LYS A 147 22.83 10.77 0.28
CA LYS A 147 24.13 11.15 0.89
C LYS A 147 24.19 12.63 1.29
N ALA A 148 23.59 13.53 0.52
CA ALA A 148 23.51 14.96 0.85
C ALA A 148 22.54 15.25 2.01
N ALA A 149 21.47 14.46 2.13
CA ALA A 149 20.56 14.50 3.28
C ALA A 149 21.12 13.75 4.52
N PHE A 150 21.98 12.75 4.31
CA PHE A 150 22.58 11.91 5.35
C PHE A 150 24.06 11.65 5.06
N SER A 151 24.95 12.41 5.69
CA SER A 151 26.39 12.41 5.41
C SER A 151 27.18 11.15 5.80
N HIS A 152 26.59 10.04 6.29
CA HIS A 152 27.40 8.93 6.83
C HIS A 152 26.89 7.47 6.76
N THR A 153 25.81 7.11 6.06
CA THR A 153 25.37 5.69 6.08
C THR A 153 25.03 5.13 4.70
N GLY A 154 25.77 4.08 4.32
CA GLY A 154 25.64 3.36 3.07
C GLY A 154 24.56 2.27 3.12
N ALA A 155 23.61 2.37 2.18
CA ALA A 155 22.88 1.29 1.49
C ALA A 155 21.73 1.94 0.70
N LEU A 156 21.96 2.36 -0.55
CA LEU A 156 21.12 3.41 -1.17
C LEU A 156 20.66 3.17 -2.63
N ALA A 157 20.88 2.00 -3.23
CA ALA A 157 20.12 1.58 -4.41
C ALA A 157 18.97 0.66 -3.95
N GLY A 158 17.74 1.17 -3.91
CA GLY A 158 16.54 0.37 -3.57
C GLY A 158 15.62 1.02 -2.53
N ALA A 159 16.14 1.89 -1.66
CA ALA A 159 15.36 2.53 -0.60
C ALA A 159 14.17 3.34 -1.15
N ASP A 160 14.36 4.11 -2.24
CA ASP A 160 13.27 4.93 -2.79
C ASP A 160 12.12 4.10 -3.34
N LEU A 161 12.40 2.93 -3.95
CA LEU A 161 11.36 1.99 -4.43
C LEU A 161 10.56 1.40 -3.26
N VAL A 162 11.22 1.14 -2.13
CA VAL A 162 10.56 0.66 -0.91
C VAL A 162 9.66 1.75 -0.32
N TYR A 163 10.15 2.98 -0.20
CA TYR A 163 9.31 4.12 0.23
C TYR A 163 8.12 4.28 -0.71
N ASP A 164 8.34 4.30 -2.02
CA ASP A 164 7.29 4.43 -3.03
C ASP A 164 6.23 3.33 -2.89
N ALA A 165 6.66 2.08 -2.70
CA ALA A 165 5.78 0.95 -2.43
C ALA A 165 4.99 1.13 -1.11
N ALA A 166 5.64 1.59 -0.04
CA ALA A 166 5.00 1.85 1.24
C ALA A 166 3.93 2.95 1.14
N LEU A 167 4.24 4.07 0.47
CA LEU A 167 3.32 5.19 0.31
C LEU A 167 2.09 4.81 -0.52
N ARG A 168 2.28 4.06 -1.61
CA ARG A 168 1.17 3.50 -2.40
C ARG A 168 0.32 2.54 -1.60
N ARG A 169 0.96 1.63 -0.86
CA ARG A 169 0.29 0.65 0.00
C ARG A 169 -0.47 1.31 1.15
N ALA A 170 -0.04 2.50 1.59
CA ALA A 170 -0.73 3.31 2.57
C ALA A 170 -1.91 4.11 2.00
N GLY A 171 -2.08 4.18 0.67
CA GLY A 171 -3.12 4.97 0.02
C GLY A 171 -2.80 6.46 -0.14
N MET A 172 -1.57 6.87 0.15
CA MET A 172 -1.13 8.26 0.04
C MET A 172 -0.73 8.60 -1.40
N LEU A 173 -0.87 9.87 -1.78
CA LEU A 173 -0.32 10.37 -3.04
C LEU A 173 1.10 10.89 -2.83
N ARG A 174 2.07 10.21 -3.45
CA ARG A 174 3.44 10.73 -3.52
C ARG A 174 3.53 11.82 -4.59
N VAL A 175 4.11 12.96 -4.22
CA VAL A 175 4.37 14.09 -5.11
C VAL A 175 5.87 14.36 -5.18
N LEU A 176 6.37 14.74 -6.36
CA LEU A 176 7.80 14.78 -6.64
C LEU A 176 8.45 16.15 -6.42
N ASN A 177 7.67 17.23 -6.40
CA ASN A 177 8.15 18.59 -6.23
C ASN A 177 7.06 19.47 -5.56
N THR A 178 7.45 20.65 -5.11
CA THR A 178 6.58 21.56 -4.34
C THR A 178 5.48 22.20 -5.19
N GLU A 179 5.70 22.44 -6.48
CA GLU A 179 4.68 22.99 -7.39
C GLU A 179 3.52 22.00 -7.55
N ALA A 180 3.87 20.77 -7.90
CA ALA A 180 2.96 19.64 -8.00
C ALA A 180 2.21 19.35 -6.69
N LEU A 181 2.76 19.72 -5.53
CA LEU A 181 2.18 19.46 -4.22
C LEU A 181 0.89 20.25 -4.04
N PHE A 182 0.91 21.53 -4.37
CA PHE A 182 -0.25 22.39 -4.20
C PHE A 182 -1.25 22.27 -5.34
N ASP A 183 -0.81 21.95 -6.54
CA ASP A 183 -1.71 21.56 -7.62
C ASP A 183 -2.51 20.32 -7.19
N ALA A 184 -1.82 19.31 -6.65
CA ALA A 184 -2.48 18.13 -6.09
C ALA A 184 -3.44 18.48 -4.95
N VAL A 185 -3.12 19.45 -4.09
CA VAL A 185 -4.04 19.94 -3.04
C VAL A 185 -5.26 20.60 -3.65
N ALA A 186 -5.08 21.49 -4.63
CA ALA A 186 -6.21 22.16 -5.29
C ALA A 186 -7.17 21.15 -5.93
N MET A 187 -6.64 20.04 -6.44
CA MET A 187 -7.45 18.94 -6.99
C MET A 187 -8.10 18.06 -5.92
N LEU A 188 -7.39 17.77 -4.83
CA LEU A 188 -7.80 16.79 -3.82
C LEU A 188 -8.57 17.39 -2.64
N ALA A 189 -8.50 18.70 -2.41
CA ALA A 189 -9.22 19.37 -1.32
C ALA A 189 -10.75 19.33 -1.52
N ARG A 190 -11.23 19.13 -2.75
CA ARG A 190 -12.64 18.91 -3.08
C ARG A 190 -12.76 17.75 -4.07
N PRO A 191 -12.51 16.51 -3.61
CA PRO A 191 -12.38 15.38 -4.51
C PRO A 191 -13.73 15.11 -5.17
N ARG A 192 -13.77 15.18 -6.50
CA ARG A 192 -14.88 14.64 -7.28
C ARG A 192 -14.59 13.18 -7.63
N PRO A 193 -15.59 12.28 -7.55
CA PRO A 193 -15.38 10.88 -7.88
C PRO A 193 -14.97 10.74 -9.35
N LEU A 194 -13.75 10.24 -9.57
CA LEU A 194 -13.34 9.72 -10.88
C LEU A 194 -14.00 8.36 -11.09
N HIS A 195 -14.57 8.17 -12.27
CA HIS A 195 -15.28 6.94 -12.62
C HIS A 195 -14.40 5.96 -13.42
N GLY A 196 -13.35 6.47 -14.07
CA GLY A 196 -12.28 5.69 -14.70
C GLY A 196 -11.00 6.53 -14.84
N GLU A 197 -10.25 6.30 -15.92
CA GLU A 197 -8.93 6.88 -16.19
C GLU A 197 -8.82 7.50 -17.59
N ARG A 198 -9.96 7.61 -18.31
CA ARG A 198 -10.02 8.13 -19.68
C ARG A 198 -10.28 9.63 -19.71
N LEU A 199 -9.36 10.38 -20.31
CA LEU A 199 -9.43 11.83 -20.42
C LEU A 199 -9.99 12.27 -21.77
N ALA A 200 -11.04 13.11 -21.76
CA ALA A 200 -11.44 13.90 -22.93
C ALA A 200 -10.78 15.27 -22.87
N ILE A 201 -10.27 15.77 -24.00
CA ILE A 201 -9.63 17.08 -24.09
C ILE A 201 -10.54 17.98 -24.95
N LEU A 202 -10.95 19.12 -24.41
CA LEU A 202 -11.73 20.15 -25.10
C LEU A 202 -10.86 21.39 -25.27
N THR A 203 -10.62 21.85 -26.49
CA THR A 203 -9.69 22.96 -26.79
C THR A 203 -10.27 23.89 -27.85
N ASN A 204 -9.88 25.17 -27.85
CA ASN A 204 -10.13 26.09 -28.97
C ASN A 204 -8.92 26.28 -29.90
N GLY A 205 -7.86 25.50 -29.69
CA GLY A 205 -6.69 25.50 -30.56
C GLY A 205 -6.01 24.14 -30.58
N GLY A 206 -5.86 23.57 -31.78
CA GLY A 206 -5.25 22.27 -32.00
C GLY A 206 -3.86 22.11 -31.37
N GLY A 207 -3.01 23.14 -31.40
CA GLY A 207 -1.65 23.07 -30.84
C GLY A 207 -1.63 22.72 -29.34
N ALA A 208 -2.45 23.40 -28.54
CA ALA A 208 -2.57 23.11 -27.10
C ALA A 208 -3.17 21.70 -26.85
N GLY A 209 -4.10 21.28 -27.70
CA GLY A 209 -4.68 19.93 -27.64
C GLY A 209 -3.65 18.84 -27.91
N VAL A 210 -2.79 19.01 -28.91
CA VAL A 210 -1.71 18.07 -29.22
C VAL A 210 -0.69 17.99 -28.09
N MET A 211 -0.27 19.13 -27.52
CA MET A 211 0.62 19.15 -26.35
C MET A 211 0.06 18.36 -25.16
N ALA A 212 -1.25 18.49 -24.90
CA ALA A 212 -1.92 17.71 -23.86
C ALA A 212 -1.93 16.20 -24.17
N VAL A 213 -2.14 15.81 -25.43
CA VAL A 213 -2.09 14.39 -25.84
C VAL A 213 -0.68 13.83 -25.69
N ASP A 214 0.34 14.56 -26.15
CA ASP A 214 1.75 14.15 -26.02
C ASP A 214 2.13 13.96 -24.54
N ALA A 215 1.75 14.91 -23.68
CA ALA A 215 1.96 14.80 -22.24
C ALA A 215 1.21 13.60 -21.65
N LEU A 216 -0.01 13.32 -22.11
CA LEU A 216 -0.83 12.21 -21.60
C LEU A 216 -0.21 10.87 -21.98
N VAL A 217 0.23 10.72 -23.24
CA VAL A 217 0.89 9.51 -23.73
C VAL A 217 2.24 9.29 -23.03
N ALA A 218 3.03 10.35 -22.85
CA ALA A 218 4.30 10.29 -22.13
C ALA A 218 4.12 9.86 -20.65
N ALA A 219 2.99 10.24 -20.04
CA ALA A 219 2.59 9.82 -18.69
C ALA A 219 1.89 8.44 -18.64
N ASN A 220 1.83 7.70 -19.75
CA ASN A 220 1.08 6.44 -19.87
C ASN A 220 -0.41 6.57 -19.49
N GLY A 221 -0.99 7.76 -19.67
CA GLY A 221 -2.42 8.01 -19.49
C GLY A 221 -3.27 7.52 -20.66
N THR A 222 -4.58 7.45 -20.45
CA THR A 222 -5.53 6.96 -21.46
C THR A 222 -6.37 8.10 -22.01
N LEU A 223 -6.29 8.33 -23.32
CA LEU A 223 -7.16 9.25 -24.03
C LEU A 223 -8.53 8.58 -24.26
N ALA A 224 -9.63 9.29 -24.01
CA ALA A 224 -10.97 8.75 -24.25
C ALA A 224 -11.24 8.57 -25.74
N THR A 225 -11.68 7.37 -26.15
CA THR A 225 -12.19 7.12 -27.50
C THR A 225 -13.66 7.50 -27.54
N LEU A 226 -14.01 8.57 -28.25
CA LEU A 226 -15.39 9.06 -28.35
C LEU A 226 -16.26 8.06 -29.12
N ALA A 227 -17.42 7.72 -28.56
CA ALA A 227 -18.39 6.86 -29.23
C ALA A 227 -19.04 7.60 -30.41
N PRO A 228 -19.52 6.89 -31.45
CA PRO A 228 -20.19 7.50 -32.60
C PRO A 228 -21.34 8.45 -32.19
N GLN A 229 -22.09 8.09 -31.16
CA GLN A 229 -23.20 8.90 -30.64
C GLN A 229 -22.72 10.24 -30.05
N THR A 230 -21.57 10.24 -29.36
CA THR A 230 -20.96 11.45 -28.80
C THR A 230 -20.41 12.35 -29.89
N VAL A 231 -19.79 11.77 -30.93
CA VAL A 231 -19.31 12.51 -32.11
C VAL A 231 -20.49 13.15 -32.86
N GLU A 232 -21.61 12.45 -33.01
CA GLU A 232 -22.82 12.99 -33.63
C GLU A 232 -23.42 14.13 -32.80
N ALA A 233 -23.55 13.96 -31.48
CA ALA A 233 -24.03 15.01 -30.57
C ALA A 233 -23.13 16.25 -30.59
N LEU A 234 -21.80 16.08 -30.63
CA LEU A 234 -20.85 17.17 -30.80
C LEU A 234 -21.02 17.88 -32.16
N SER A 235 -21.23 17.12 -33.24
CA SER A 235 -21.42 17.68 -34.59
C SER A 235 -22.70 18.50 -34.74
N GLN A 236 -23.69 18.31 -33.86
CA GLN A 236 -24.90 19.15 -33.84
C GLN A 236 -24.67 20.53 -33.22
N VAL A 237 -23.64 20.68 -32.37
CA VAL A 237 -23.34 21.92 -31.62
C VAL A 237 -22.04 22.59 -32.03
N LEU A 238 -21.20 21.90 -32.81
CA LEU A 238 -19.91 22.37 -33.32
C LEU A 238 -19.94 22.65 -34.84
N PRO A 239 -19.11 23.58 -35.34
CA PRO A 239 -19.01 23.83 -36.77
C PRO A 239 -18.45 22.60 -37.49
N ALA A 240 -18.81 22.39 -38.77
CA ALA A 240 -18.39 21.23 -39.55
C ALA A 240 -16.86 20.99 -39.61
N THR A 241 -16.06 22.04 -39.36
CA THR A 241 -14.59 22.02 -39.35
C THR A 241 -13.95 21.58 -38.03
N TRP A 242 -14.73 21.20 -37.02
CA TRP A 242 -14.18 20.67 -35.76
C TRP A 242 -13.41 19.37 -36.00
N SER A 243 -12.61 18.92 -35.03
CA SER A 243 -11.65 17.81 -35.21
C SER A 243 -12.26 16.42 -35.46
N HIS A 244 -13.56 16.22 -35.21
CA HIS A 244 -14.25 14.91 -35.27
C HIS A 244 -13.59 13.80 -34.43
N GLY A 245 -12.89 14.17 -33.35
CA GLY A 245 -12.16 13.24 -32.49
C GLY A 245 -11.80 13.84 -31.14
N ASN A 246 -10.92 13.15 -30.41
CA ASN A 246 -10.34 13.63 -29.17
C ASN A 246 -8.84 13.89 -29.42
N PRO A 247 -8.33 15.12 -29.27
CA PRO A 247 -8.97 16.32 -28.69
C PRO A 247 -10.12 16.88 -29.51
N VAL A 248 -11.16 17.36 -28.83
CA VAL A 248 -12.30 18.10 -29.40
C VAL A 248 -11.86 19.56 -29.61
N ASP A 249 -11.48 19.91 -30.84
CA ASP A 249 -11.11 21.28 -31.22
C ASP A 249 -12.35 22.06 -31.68
N ILE A 250 -12.78 23.02 -30.87
CA ILE A 250 -13.97 23.85 -31.13
C ILE A 250 -13.68 25.12 -31.94
N ILE A 251 -12.44 25.27 -32.44
CA ILE A 251 -11.97 26.39 -33.26
C ILE A 251 -11.79 27.70 -32.47
N GLY A 252 -10.79 28.50 -32.85
CA GLY A 252 -10.34 29.68 -32.09
C GLY A 252 -11.33 30.85 -31.98
N ASP A 253 -12.37 30.88 -32.81
CA ASP A 253 -13.44 31.88 -32.79
C ASP A 253 -14.60 31.53 -31.83
N ALA A 254 -14.46 30.45 -31.04
CA ALA A 254 -15.53 29.91 -30.22
C ALA A 254 -16.13 30.91 -29.22
N PRO A 255 -17.44 31.23 -29.32
CA PRO A 255 -18.15 31.98 -28.29
C PRO A 255 -18.37 31.12 -27.03
N PRO A 256 -18.69 31.73 -25.87
CA PRO A 256 -18.91 31.01 -24.61
C PRO A 256 -19.94 29.88 -24.69
N GLU A 257 -20.96 30.03 -25.54
CA GLU A 257 -22.01 29.03 -25.78
C GLU A 257 -21.45 27.75 -26.39
N ARG A 258 -20.50 27.87 -27.33
CA ARG A 258 -19.87 26.71 -27.98
C ARG A 258 -19.09 25.87 -26.99
N TYR A 259 -18.38 26.52 -26.06
CA TYR A 259 -17.72 25.84 -24.95
C TYR A 259 -18.71 25.11 -24.04
N ARG A 260 -19.80 25.79 -23.65
CA ARG A 260 -20.83 25.23 -22.76
C ARG A 260 -21.45 23.98 -23.38
N ASP A 261 -21.83 24.05 -24.66
CA ASP A 261 -22.55 22.97 -25.33
C ASP A 261 -21.65 21.76 -25.56
N ALA A 262 -20.41 21.98 -26.01
CA ALA A 262 -19.43 20.89 -26.15
C ALA A 262 -19.08 20.24 -24.80
N LEU A 263 -18.87 21.05 -23.75
CA LEU A 263 -18.57 20.53 -22.42
C LEU A 263 -19.73 19.71 -21.84
N ALA A 264 -20.98 20.15 -22.05
CA ALA A 264 -22.16 19.44 -21.58
C ALA A 264 -22.29 18.05 -22.23
N VAL A 265 -22.02 17.94 -23.54
CA VAL A 265 -21.99 16.65 -24.25
C VAL A 265 -20.91 15.73 -23.67
N LEU A 266 -19.69 16.25 -23.47
CA LEU A 266 -18.58 15.45 -22.93
C LEU A 266 -18.82 15.00 -21.48
N GLN A 267 -19.45 15.83 -20.63
CA GLN A 267 -19.79 15.43 -19.27
C GLN A 267 -20.91 14.39 -19.20
N GLY A 268 -21.76 14.31 -20.23
CA GLY A 268 -22.80 13.29 -20.34
C GLY A 268 -22.33 11.96 -20.91
N ALA A 269 -21.13 11.90 -21.51
CA ALA A 269 -20.63 10.73 -22.21
C ALA A 269 -20.16 9.62 -21.23
N PRO A 270 -20.67 8.37 -21.34
CA PRO A 270 -20.26 7.26 -20.47
C PRO A 270 -18.81 6.82 -20.71
N GLU A 271 -18.25 7.07 -21.90
CA GLU A 271 -16.87 6.77 -22.26
C GLU A 271 -15.83 7.79 -21.76
N VAL A 272 -16.28 8.92 -21.19
CA VAL A 272 -15.44 9.99 -20.66
C VAL A 272 -15.45 9.94 -19.14
N ASP A 273 -14.27 9.84 -18.52
CA ASP A 273 -14.15 9.79 -17.06
C ASP A 273 -13.76 11.14 -16.45
N ALA A 274 -13.08 11.98 -17.21
CA ALA A 274 -12.73 13.36 -16.88
C ALA A 274 -12.60 14.21 -18.15
N VAL A 275 -12.78 15.53 -18.02
CA VAL A 275 -12.57 16.49 -19.13
C VAL A 275 -11.46 17.46 -18.77
N LEU A 276 -10.51 17.67 -19.68
CA LEU A 276 -9.54 18.76 -19.64
C LEU A 276 -10.00 19.86 -20.59
N LEU A 277 -10.45 20.98 -20.03
CA LEU A 277 -10.79 22.19 -20.76
C LEU A 277 -9.53 23.04 -20.95
N LEU A 278 -9.10 23.22 -22.19
CA LEU A 278 -7.99 24.09 -22.60
C LEU A 278 -8.54 25.35 -23.28
N HIS A 279 -8.05 26.51 -22.87
CA HIS A 279 -8.35 27.78 -23.52
C HIS A 279 -7.09 28.58 -23.81
N ALA A 280 -6.88 28.90 -25.09
CA ALA A 280 -5.92 29.91 -25.53
C ALA A 280 -6.65 31.24 -25.80
N PRO A 281 -6.14 32.38 -25.30
CA PRO A 281 -6.79 33.68 -25.47
C PRO A 281 -6.77 34.13 -26.92
N THR A 282 -7.86 34.76 -27.36
CA THR A 282 -7.99 35.37 -28.69
C THR A 282 -8.51 36.79 -28.57
N ALA A 283 -8.35 37.59 -29.63
CA ALA A 283 -8.89 38.95 -29.68
C ALA A 283 -10.42 39.00 -29.82
N ILE A 284 -11.07 37.85 -30.04
CA ILE A 284 -12.49 37.78 -30.43
C ILE A 284 -13.39 37.72 -29.18
N VAL A 285 -13.03 36.89 -28.20
CA VAL A 285 -13.86 36.63 -27.02
C VAL A 285 -13.03 36.77 -25.74
N PRO A 286 -13.43 37.61 -24.78
CA PRO A 286 -12.75 37.71 -23.49
C PRO A 286 -12.82 36.39 -22.71
N SER A 287 -11.67 35.89 -22.24
CA SER A 287 -11.58 34.63 -21.48
C SER A 287 -12.46 34.63 -20.22
N ALA A 288 -12.62 35.78 -19.56
CA ALA A 288 -13.47 35.92 -18.39
C ALA A 288 -14.96 35.64 -18.70
N ALA A 289 -15.45 36.06 -19.87
CA ALA A 289 -16.83 35.78 -20.28
C ALA A 289 -17.07 34.28 -20.49
N ILE A 290 -16.07 33.58 -21.04
CA ILE A 290 -16.08 32.12 -21.18
C ILE A 290 -16.14 31.48 -19.78
N ALA A 291 -15.24 31.86 -18.87
CA ALA A 291 -15.21 31.31 -17.51
C ALA A 291 -16.54 31.49 -16.79
N THR A 292 -17.10 32.71 -16.76
CA THR A 292 -18.40 33.01 -16.13
C THR A 292 -19.52 32.15 -16.70
N ARG A 293 -19.55 31.94 -18.02
CA ARG A 293 -20.57 31.12 -18.66
C ARG A 293 -20.47 29.64 -18.29
N LEU A 294 -19.25 29.15 -18.10
CA LEU A 294 -18.98 27.75 -17.79
C LEU A 294 -19.11 27.43 -16.30
N LEU A 295 -18.96 28.40 -15.39
CA LEU A 295 -19.00 28.17 -13.94
C LEU A 295 -20.15 27.27 -13.46
N PRO A 296 -21.42 27.48 -13.86
CA PRO A 296 -22.52 26.61 -13.42
C PRO A 296 -22.34 25.15 -13.83
N LEU A 297 -21.81 24.92 -15.04
CA LEU A 297 -21.56 23.58 -15.57
C LEU A 297 -20.31 22.95 -14.94
N LEU A 298 -19.26 23.74 -14.74
CA LEU A 298 -18.05 23.32 -14.04
C LEU A 298 -18.33 22.98 -12.58
N GLN A 299 -19.28 23.66 -11.93
CA GLN A 299 -19.71 23.37 -10.55
C GLN A 299 -20.75 22.26 -10.45
N SER A 300 -21.38 21.88 -11.56
CA SER A 300 -22.32 20.76 -11.60
C SER A 300 -21.63 19.45 -11.22
N GLY A 301 -22.35 18.56 -10.53
CA GLY A 301 -21.85 17.27 -10.05
C GLY A 301 -21.59 16.21 -11.14
N GLY A 302 -21.41 16.62 -12.40
CA GLY A 302 -21.06 15.73 -13.52
C GLY A 302 -19.61 15.24 -13.47
N ARG A 303 -19.08 14.80 -14.62
CA ARG A 303 -17.68 14.36 -14.72
C ARG A 303 -16.71 15.47 -14.27
N PRO A 304 -15.62 15.13 -13.57
CA PRO A 304 -14.62 16.11 -13.14
C PRO A 304 -14.03 16.85 -14.34
N VAL A 305 -13.94 18.17 -14.21
CA VAL A 305 -13.37 19.06 -15.23
C VAL A 305 -12.15 19.75 -14.66
N LEU A 306 -11.01 19.59 -15.34
CA LEU A 306 -9.79 20.34 -15.10
C LEU A 306 -9.77 21.53 -16.06
N THR A 307 -9.40 22.71 -15.58
CA THR A 307 -9.34 23.90 -16.44
C THR A 307 -7.90 24.34 -16.63
N CYS A 308 -7.50 24.57 -17.87
CA CYS A 308 -6.21 25.12 -18.23
C CYS A 308 -6.43 26.36 -19.09
N TRP A 309 -5.98 27.50 -18.56
CA TRP A 309 -6.11 28.78 -19.24
C TRP A 309 -4.71 29.24 -19.65
N LEU A 310 -4.34 29.11 -20.92
CA LEU A 310 -2.99 29.40 -21.40
C LEU A 310 -2.76 30.92 -21.46
N GLY A 311 -1.56 31.37 -21.10
CA GLY A 311 -1.17 32.79 -21.17
C GLY A 311 -0.98 33.46 -19.80
N GLY A 312 -1.05 34.78 -19.76
CA GLY A 312 -0.83 35.60 -18.55
C GLY A 312 -2.00 36.54 -18.29
N ASP A 313 -1.76 37.85 -18.40
CA ASP A 313 -2.72 38.90 -18.05
C ASP A 313 -4.10 38.73 -18.70
N SER A 314 -4.16 38.33 -19.97
CA SER A 314 -5.41 38.16 -20.72
C SER A 314 -6.34 37.09 -20.15
N VAL A 315 -5.80 36.10 -19.43
CA VAL A 315 -6.57 35.00 -18.82
C VAL A 315 -6.67 35.10 -17.29
N ALA A 316 -5.99 36.06 -16.67
CA ALA A 316 -5.89 36.19 -15.21
C ALA A 316 -7.26 36.30 -14.53
N ALA A 317 -8.19 37.06 -15.12
CA ALA A 317 -9.55 37.20 -14.61
C ALA A 317 -10.34 35.87 -14.68
N ALA A 318 -10.18 35.09 -15.76
CA ALA A 318 -10.79 33.78 -15.91
C ALA A 318 -10.26 32.79 -14.86
N ARG A 319 -8.93 32.76 -14.66
CA ARG A 319 -8.29 31.94 -13.63
C ARG A 319 -8.80 32.28 -12.24
N ARG A 320 -8.90 33.58 -11.90
CA ARG A 320 -9.42 34.05 -10.61
C ARG A 320 -10.85 33.57 -10.37
N LEU A 321 -11.73 33.74 -11.36
CA LEU A 321 -13.13 33.27 -11.28
C LEU A 321 -13.21 31.76 -11.00
N CYS A 322 -12.40 30.94 -11.68
CA CYS A 322 -12.37 29.50 -11.46
C CYS A 322 -11.78 29.13 -10.08
N LEU A 323 -10.71 29.80 -9.63
CA LEU A 323 -10.10 29.59 -8.31
C LEU A 323 -11.06 29.96 -7.18
N ASP A 324 -11.74 31.10 -7.27
CA ASP A 324 -12.71 31.55 -6.28
C ASP A 324 -13.93 30.61 -6.21
N ALA A 325 -14.26 29.95 -7.33
CA ALA A 325 -15.25 28.88 -7.39
C ALA A 325 -14.75 27.52 -6.85
N GLY A 326 -13.47 27.43 -6.48
CA GLY A 326 -12.82 26.22 -5.96
C GLY A 326 -12.58 25.14 -7.01
N LEU A 327 -12.33 25.52 -8.26
CA LEU A 327 -12.02 24.60 -9.37
C LEU A 327 -10.50 24.40 -9.53
N PRO A 328 -10.04 23.24 -10.02
CA PRO A 328 -8.64 23.04 -10.42
C PRO A 328 -8.31 23.90 -11.64
N VAL A 329 -7.33 24.80 -11.48
CA VAL A 329 -6.87 25.74 -12.51
C VAL A 329 -5.39 25.52 -12.76
N PHE A 330 -5.04 25.33 -14.03
CA PHE A 330 -3.69 25.12 -14.51
C PHE A 330 -3.29 26.17 -15.55
N ASP A 331 -1.98 26.40 -15.63
CA ASP A 331 -1.42 27.39 -16.55
C ASP A 331 -0.92 26.74 -17.85
N THR A 332 -0.62 25.43 -17.81
CA THR A 332 -0.07 24.67 -18.94
C THR A 332 -0.81 23.34 -19.16
N PRO A 333 -0.89 22.86 -20.42
CA PRO A 333 -1.45 21.54 -20.73
C PRO A 333 -0.74 20.40 -19.98
N GLU A 334 0.59 20.44 -19.90
CA GLU A 334 1.42 19.44 -19.24
C GLU A 334 1.14 19.38 -17.74
N GLY A 335 1.03 20.54 -17.09
CA GLY A 335 0.67 20.63 -15.66
C GLY A 335 -0.72 20.08 -15.39
N ALA A 336 -1.68 20.37 -16.27
CA ALA A 336 -3.04 19.85 -16.14
C ALA A 336 -3.11 18.32 -16.32
N VAL A 337 -2.38 17.78 -17.29
CA VAL A 337 -2.25 16.33 -17.50
C VAL A 337 -1.54 15.66 -16.33
N GLN A 338 -0.48 16.27 -15.80
CA GLN A 338 0.22 15.78 -14.61
C GLN A 338 -0.73 15.72 -13.41
N GLY A 339 -1.52 16.79 -13.20
CA GLY A 339 -2.56 16.82 -12.18
C GLY A 339 -3.58 15.70 -12.36
N PHE A 340 -4.10 15.49 -13.58
CA PHE A 340 -5.00 14.38 -13.87
C PHE A 340 -4.37 13.02 -13.52
N GLY A 341 -3.11 12.81 -13.90
CA GLY A 341 -2.35 11.60 -13.57
C GLY A 341 -2.21 11.39 -12.05
N GLN A 342 -2.05 12.47 -11.27
CA GLN A 342 -2.02 12.39 -9.81
C GLN A 342 -3.37 11.96 -9.22
N LEU A 343 -4.50 12.44 -9.76
CA LEU A 343 -5.82 11.97 -9.32
C LEU A 343 -6.05 10.49 -9.64
N VAL A 344 -5.63 10.05 -10.83
CA VAL A 344 -5.69 8.63 -11.22
C VAL A 344 -4.82 7.79 -10.28
N GLN A 345 -3.58 8.22 -10.01
CA GLN A 345 -2.68 7.51 -9.11
C GLN A 345 -3.21 7.49 -7.67
N TYR A 346 -3.78 8.59 -7.17
CA TYR A 346 -4.41 8.64 -5.86
C TYR A 346 -5.55 7.63 -5.78
N ARG A 347 -6.43 7.56 -6.78
CA ARG A 347 -7.51 6.57 -6.83
C ARG A 347 -6.97 5.13 -6.84
N ARG A 348 -5.93 4.84 -7.63
CA ARG A 348 -5.28 3.52 -7.62
C ARG A 348 -4.75 3.17 -6.22
N ASN A 349 -4.04 4.10 -5.58
CA ASN A 349 -3.52 3.92 -4.23
C ASN A 349 -4.65 3.70 -3.22
N GLN A 350 -5.77 4.42 -3.34
CA GLN A 350 -6.97 4.20 -2.54
C GLN A 350 -7.55 2.81 -2.77
N ALA A 351 -7.62 2.32 -4.02
CA ALA A 351 -8.06 0.95 -4.29
C ALA A 351 -7.11 -0.10 -3.66
N LEU A 352 -5.79 0.14 -3.67
CA LEU A 352 -4.79 -0.74 -3.03
C LEU A 352 -4.84 -0.69 -1.50
N LEU A 353 -5.18 0.46 -0.91
CA LEU A 353 -5.38 0.63 0.53
C LEU A 353 -6.49 -0.29 1.05
N MET A 354 -7.55 -0.44 0.26
CA MET A 354 -8.71 -1.30 0.55
C MET A 354 -8.39 -2.80 0.48
N GLN A 355 -7.27 -3.20 -0.13
CA GLN A 355 -6.91 -4.60 -0.28
C GLN A 355 -6.36 -5.19 1.01
N VAL A 356 -7.07 -6.16 1.59
CA VAL A 356 -6.49 -7.05 2.60
C VAL A 356 -6.01 -8.34 1.95
N PRO A 357 -4.79 -8.78 2.28
CA PRO A 357 -4.30 -10.08 1.87
C PRO A 357 -5.22 -11.19 2.41
N ALA A 358 -5.98 -11.82 1.52
CA ALA A 358 -6.72 -13.03 1.87
C ALA A 358 -5.74 -14.19 2.03
N ALA A 359 -6.07 -15.14 2.91
CA ALA A 359 -5.46 -16.47 2.83
C ALA A 359 -5.75 -17.04 1.42
N LEU A 360 -4.70 -17.40 0.69
CA LEU A 360 -4.83 -18.01 -0.65
C LEU A 360 -5.79 -19.21 -0.58
N ALA A 361 -6.80 -19.23 -1.44
CA ALA A 361 -7.59 -20.43 -1.70
C ALA A 361 -6.78 -21.34 -2.65
N GLY A 362 -6.30 -22.48 -2.15
CA GLY A 362 -5.49 -23.43 -2.93
C GLY A 362 -4.93 -24.55 -2.05
N ALA A 363 -4.21 -25.51 -2.66
CA ALA A 363 -3.56 -26.61 -1.94
C ALA A 363 -2.76 -26.08 -0.74
N GLU A 364 -2.99 -26.64 0.45
CA GLU A 364 -2.35 -26.21 1.69
C GLU A 364 -0.83 -26.26 1.51
N ALA A 365 -0.19 -25.10 1.57
CA ALA A 365 1.26 -25.01 1.66
C ALA A 365 1.72 -25.78 2.91
N ASP A 366 2.77 -26.59 2.79
CA ASP A 366 3.42 -27.25 3.93
C ASP A 366 4.29 -26.24 4.70
N ARG A 367 3.63 -25.26 5.32
CA ARG A 367 4.26 -24.21 6.12
C ARG A 367 5.06 -24.81 7.28
N ALA A 368 4.54 -25.88 7.88
CA ALA A 368 5.19 -26.57 9.00
C ALA A 368 6.50 -27.24 8.56
N GLY A 369 6.50 -27.96 7.43
CA GLY A 369 7.69 -28.57 6.86
C GLY A 369 8.73 -27.54 6.42
N ALA A 370 8.29 -26.43 5.82
CA ALA A 370 9.19 -25.33 5.48
C ALA A 370 9.86 -24.70 6.72
N ARG A 371 9.09 -24.41 7.77
CA ARG A 371 9.61 -23.87 9.05
C ARG A 371 10.57 -24.84 9.71
N ALA A 372 10.24 -26.14 9.75
CA ALA A 372 11.12 -27.16 10.33
C ALA A 372 12.46 -27.26 9.58
N ARG A 373 12.44 -27.18 8.24
CA ARG A 373 13.66 -27.18 7.43
C ARG A 373 14.51 -25.93 7.67
N VAL A 374 13.90 -24.74 7.71
CA VAL A 374 14.60 -23.49 8.04
C VAL A 374 15.23 -23.53 9.43
N ALA A 375 14.48 -24.01 10.43
CA ALA A 375 14.98 -24.17 11.79
C ALA A 375 16.19 -25.12 11.85
N ALA A 376 16.14 -26.25 11.12
CA ALA A 376 17.26 -27.18 11.04
C ALA A 376 18.52 -26.55 10.38
N LEU A 377 18.34 -25.78 9.30
CA LEU A 377 19.43 -25.07 8.63
C LEU A 377 20.08 -24.02 9.55
N VAL A 378 19.27 -23.24 10.26
CA VAL A 378 19.77 -22.23 11.22
C VAL A 378 20.46 -22.89 12.41
N ALA A 379 19.91 -23.97 12.95
CA ALA A 379 20.53 -24.75 14.03
C ALA A 379 21.88 -25.36 13.60
N ALA A 380 22.02 -25.74 12.32
CA ALA A 380 23.27 -26.21 11.74
C ALA A 380 24.25 -25.07 11.34
N GLY A 381 23.92 -23.80 11.62
CA GLY A 381 24.74 -22.64 11.23
C GLY A 381 24.76 -22.34 9.73
N THR A 382 23.86 -22.95 8.95
CA THR A 382 23.78 -22.77 7.49
C THR A 382 22.91 -21.56 7.16
N LEU A 383 23.55 -20.39 7.06
CA LEU A 383 22.86 -19.13 6.76
C LEU A 383 22.80 -18.81 5.25
N ARG A 384 23.64 -19.45 4.43
CA ARG A 384 23.57 -19.38 2.96
C ARG A 384 22.99 -20.69 2.45
N VAL A 385 21.74 -20.66 2.03
CA VAL A 385 21.00 -21.86 1.66
C VAL A 385 21.26 -22.19 0.20
N GLY A 386 21.68 -23.43 -0.05
CA GLY A 386 21.94 -23.94 -1.38
C GLY A 386 20.67 -24.08 -2.22
N GLU A 387 20.87 -24.37 -3.49
CA GLU A 387 19.80 -24.43 -4.50
C GLU A 387 18.75 -25.51 -4.19
N ALA A 388 19.17 -26.69 -3.71
CA ALA A 388 18.26 -27.79 -3.42
C ALA A 388 17.33 -27.49 -2.24
N ASP A 389 17.86 -26.99 -1.13
CA ASP A 389 17.05 -26.59 0.03
C ASP A 389 16.16 -25.38 -0.30
N SER A 390 16.68 -24.40 -1.04
CA SER A 390 15.89 -23.25 -1.48
C SER A 390 14.69 -23.70 -2.32
N LYS A 391 14.89 -24.62 -3.28
CA LYS A 391 13.81 -25.19 -4.09
C LYS A 391 12.84 -26.05 -3.28
N ALA A 392 13.32 -26.82 -2.31
CA ALA A 392 12.45 -27.59 -1.43
C ALA A 392 11.55 -26.69 -0.58
N ILE A 393 12.09 -25.58 -0.06
CA ILE A 393 11.31 -24.58 0.67
C ILE A 393 10.29 -23.90 -0.26
N LEU A 394 10.68 -23.51 -1.47
CA LEU A 394 9.75 -22.95 -2.46
C LEU A 394 8.62 -23.92 -2.81
N ALA A 395 8.95 -25.19 -3.04
CA ALA A 395 7.98 -26.25 -3.34
C ALA A 395 7.00 -26.48 -2.18
N ALA A 396 7.44 -26.36 -0.92
CA ALA A 396 6.56 -26.44 0.25
C ALA A 396 5.51 -25.32 0.28
N TYR A 397 5.80 -24.15 -0.32
CA TYR A 397 4.81 -23.09 -0.54
C TYR A 397 3.98 -23.25 -1.82
N GLY A 398 4.18 -24.35 -2.56
CA GLY A 398 3.50 -24.63 -3.82
C GLY A 398 4.06 -23.87 -5.02
N ILE A 399 5.25 -23.27 -4.94
CA ILE A 399 5.88 -22.60 -6.08
C ILE A 399 6.52 -23.68 -6.96
N PRO A 400 6.16 -23.79 -8.27
CA PRO A 400 6.74 -24.81 -9.12
C PRO A 400 8.24 -24.57 -9.32
N VAL A 401 9.04 -25.62 -9.12
CA VAL A 401 10.50 -25.60 -9.26
C VAL A 401 10.96 -26.67 -10.24
N ALA A 402 12.07 -26.42 -10.94
CA ALA A 402 12.71 -27.47 -11.72
C ALA A 402 13.17 -28.60 -10.79
N ARG A 403 12.78 -29.85 -11.08
CA ARG A 403 13.14 -31.02 -10.27
C ARG A 403 14.66 -31.12 -10.15
N THR A 404 15.15 -31.12 -8.92
CA THR A 404 16.58 -31.04 -8.59
C THR A 404 16.90 -32.06 -7.51
N VAL A 405 17.92 -32.89 -7.72
CA VAL A 405 18.36 -33.92 -6.77
C VAL A 405 19.83 -33.69 -6.45
N VAL A 406 20.16 -33.68 -5.16
CA VAL A 406 21.56 -33.63 -4.68
C VAL A 406 22.11 -35.05 -4.66
N VAL A 407 23.32 -35.22 -5.18
CA VAL A 407 24.01 -36.51 -5.28
C VAL A 407 25.49 -36.32 -4.94
N GLU A 408 26.09 -37.33 -4.33
CA GLU A 408 27.52 -37.31 -3.97
C GLU A 408 28.37 -38.06 -4.98
N THR A 409 27.80 -39.07 -5.66
CA THR A 409 28.52 -39.97 -6.56
C THR A 409 27.96 -39.94 -7.98
N ALA A 410 28.79 -40.38 -8.94
CA ALA A 410 28.36 -40.48 -10.34
C ALA A 410 27.23 -41.50 -10.55
N ASP A 411 27.24 -42.61 -9.81
CA ASP A 411 26.17 -43.62 -9.90
C ASP A 411 24.83 -43.07 -9.40
N GLN A 412 24.85 -42.31 -8.30
CA GLN A 412 23.67 -41.60 -7.81
C GLN A 412 23.20 -40.56 -8.83
N ALA A 413 24.11 -39.85 -9.49
CA ALA A 413 23.78 -38.86 -10.52
C ALA A 413 23.07 -39.51 -11.72
N ILE A 414 23.53 -40.68 -12.16
CA ILE A 414 22.91 -41.42 -13.27
C ILE A 414 21.52 -41.93 -12.87
N ALA A 415 21.37 -42.48 -11.66
CA ALA A 415 20.08 -42.91 -11.15
C ALA A 415 19.08 -41.74 -11.04
N ALA A 416 19.54 -40.60 -10.51
CA ALA A 416 18.74 -39.38 -10.44
C ALA A 416 18.35 -38.86 -11.84
N ALA A 417 19.27 -38.87 -12.81
CA ALA A 417 18.97 -38.45 -14.17
C ALA A 417 17.96 -39.38 -14.87
N ALA A 418 18.03 -40.69 -14.61
CA ALA A 418 17.05 -41.66 -15.13
C ALA A 418 15.66 -41.45 -14.54
N ASP A 419 15.57 -41.12 -13.25
CA ASP A 419 14.32 -40.82 -12.54
C ASP A 419 13.72 -39.46 -12.93
N ILE A 420 14.57 -38.44 -13.16
CA ILE A 420 14.15 -37.11 -13.64
C ILE A 420 13.72 -37.16 -15.12
N GLY A 421 14.45 -37.92 -15.94
CA GLY A 421 14.34 -37.92 -17.40
C GLY A 421 15.28 -36.90 -18.07
N TYR A 422 15.88 -37.31 -19.19
CA TYR A 422 16.76 -36.47 -20.01
C TYR A 422 15.95 -35.49 -20.90
N PRO A 423 16.49 -34.30 -21.24
CA PRO A 423 17.80 -33.80 -20.87
C PRO A 423 17.88 -33.26 -19.42
N VAL A 424 19.08 -33.34 -18.83
CA VAL A 424 19.39 -32.84 -17.49
C VAL A 424 20.58 -31.88 -17.52
N ALA A 425 20.70 -31.08 -16.47
CA ALA A 425 21.88 -30.29 -16.16
C ALA A 425 22.56 -30.87 -14.93
N VAL A 426 23.88 -30.81 -14.91
CA VAL A 426 24.69 -31.08 -13.71
C VAL A 426 25.38 -29.81 -13.27
N LYS A 427 25.22 -29.48 -11.98
CA LYS A 427 25.92 -28.36 -11.36
C LYS A 427 26.72 -28.83 -10.14
N LEU A 428 27.95 -28.34 -10.03
CA LEU A 428 28.82 -28.53 -8.88
C LEU A 428 28.17 -27.98 -7.60
N LEU A 429 28.21 -28.77 -6.53
CA LEU A 429 27.89 -28.32 -5.17
C LEU A 429 29.20 -28.20 -4.38
N SER A 430 29.58 -26.97 -4.07
CA SER A 430 30.80 -26.67 -3.31
C SER A 430 30.57 -25.45 -2.42
N PRO A 431 30.98 -25.51 -1.12
CA PRO A 431 30.94 -24.35 -0.23
C PRO A 431 31.99 -23.28 -0.60
N ASP A 432 33.02 -23.65 -1.36
CA ASP A 432 34.18 -22.81 -1.65
C ASP A 432 34.06 -22.09 -3.02
N VAL A 433 33.01 -22.41 -3.82
CA VAL A 433 32.78 -21.89 -5.16
C VAL A 433 31.46 -21.10 -5.21
N VAL A 434 31.55 -19.77 -5.39
CA VAL A 434 30.38 -18.87 -5.45
C VAL A 434 29.78 -18.81 -6.85
N HIS A 435 30.61 -18.65 -7.89
CA HIS A 435 30.18 -18.59 -9.29
C HIS A 435 30.54 -19.90 -10.02
N LYS A 436 29.60 -20.84 -10.01
CA LYS A 436 29.79 -22.20 -10.56
C LYS A 436 30.16 -22.18 -12.05
N THR A 437 29.60 -21.26 -12.83
CA THR A 437 29.85 -21.15 -14.28
C THR A 437 31.30 -20.78 -14.57
N ASP A 438 31.91 -19.92 -13.76
CA ASP A 438 33.26 -19.39 -13.98
C ASP A 438 34.35 -20.46 -13.83
N VAL A 439 34.07 -21.51 -13.05
CA VAL A 439 34.96 -22.68 -12.89
C VAL A 439 34.56 -23.85 -13.79
N GLY A 440 33.63 -23.65 -14.72
CA GLY A 440 33.08 -24.72 -15.56
C GLY A 440 32.28 -25.76 -14.76
N GLY A 441 31.81 -25.41 -13.56
CA GLY A 441 31.05 -26.29 -12.66
C GLY A 441 29.59 -26.49 -13.09
N VAL A 442 29.17 -26.04 -14.27
CA VAL A 442 27.83 -26.22 -14.82
C VAL A 442 27.94 -26.85 -16.19
N VAL A 443 27.24 -27.96 -16.41
CA VAL A 443 27.08 -28.60 -17.72
C VAL A 443 25.58 -28.75 -17.99
N LEU A 444 25.12 -28.18 -19.09
CA LEU A 444 23.71 -28.12 -19.49
C LEU A 444 23.45 -29.10 -20.64
N ASP A 445 22.17 -29.35 -20.93
CA ASP A 445 21.70 -30.12 -22.09
C ASP A 445 22.32 -31.52 -22.22
N ILE A 446 22.59 -32.18 -21.09
CA ILE A 446 23.03 -33.58 -21.07
C ILE A 446 21.83 -34.42 -21.46
N ASP A 447 21.92 -35.15 -22.57
CA ASP A 447 20.81 -35.86 -23.22
C ASP A 447 20.86 -37.39 -23.04
N HIS A 448 22.00 -37.94 -22.59
CA HIS A 448 22.16 -39.37 -22.34
C HIS A 448 23.21 -39.67 -21.23
N PRO A 449 23.23 -40.90 -20.67
CA PRO A 449 24.10 -41.26 -19.55
C PRO A 449 25.60 -41.15 -19.79
N ASP A 450 26.09 -41.37 -21.02
CA ASP A 450 27.53 -41.29 -21.31
C ASP A 450 28.04 -39.85 -21.29
N ALA A 451 27.26 -38.91 -21.85
CA ALA A 451 27.53 -37.48 -21.70
C ALA A 451 27.52 -37.04 -20.22
N LEU A 452 26.63 -37.62 -19.41
CA LEU A 452 26.59 -37.35 -17.96
C LEU A 452 27.88 -37.80 -17.25
N ARG A 453 28.37 -39.01 -17.56
CA ARG A 453 29.63 -39.53 -17.01
C ARG A 453 30.82 -38.66 -17.41
N ALA A 454 30.88 -38.26 -18.68
CA ALA A 454 31.93 -37.36 -19.17
C ALA A 454 31.90 -36.02 -18.43
N ALA A 455 30.72 -35.40 -18.28
CA ALA A 455 30.55 -34.15 -17.55
C ALA A 455 31.03 -34.24 -16.10
N LEU A 456 30.69 -35.31 -15.39
CA LEU A 456 31.09 -35.54 -13.99
C LEU A 456 32.59 -35.79 -13.83
N ALA A 457 33.25 -36.37 -14.84
CA ALA A 457 34.71 -36.52 -14.86
C ALA A 457 35.43 -35.18 -15.16
N ASP A 458 34.84 -34.33 -16.00
CA ASP A 458 35.43 -33.07 -16.43
C ASP A 458 35.28 -31.93 -15.41
N ILE A 459 34.20 -31.90 -14.63
CA ILE A 459 33.96 -30.84 -13.63
C ILE A 459 35.11 -30.74 -12.61
N PRO A 460 35.55 -31.84 -11.94
CA PRO A 460 36.68 -31.78 -11.00
C PRO A 460 37.99 -31.33 -11.66
N ARG A 461 38.24 -31.73 -12.91
CA ARG A 461 39.43 -31.30 -13.68
C ARG A 461 39.44 -29.80 -13.90
N ARG A 462 38.30 -29.22 -14.33
CA ARG A 462 38.17 -27.77 -14.52
C ARG A 462 38.27 -27.02 -13.21
N LEU A 463 37.65 -27.52 -12.14
CA LEU A 463 37.75 -26.92 -10.81
C LEU A 463 39.21 -26.87 -10.33
N ALA A 464 39.96 -27.95 -10.50
CA ALA A 464 41.37 -28.00 -10.11
C ALA A 464 42.27 -27.02 -10.89
N GLN A 465 41.89 -26.66 -12.13
CA GLN A 465 42.60 -25.67 -12.94
C GLN A 465 42.30 -24.23 -12.51
N HIS A 466 41.03 -23.93 -12.23
CA HIS A 466 40.60 -22.57 -11.90
C HIS A 466 40.74 -22.22 -10.42
N GLN A 467 40.51 -23.17 -9.52
CA GLN A 467 40.52 -22.97 -8.07
C GLN A 467 41.10 -24.19 -7.34
N PRO A 468 42.43 -24.37 -7.35
CA PRO A 468 43.10 -25.49 -6.70
C PRO A 468 42.78 -25.53 -5.19
N GLY A 469 42.27 -26.66 -4.71
CA GLY A 469 41.95 -26.86 -3.28
C GLY A 469 40.49 -26.58 -2.87
N ALA A 470 39.62 -26.17 -3.79
CA ALA A 470 38.18 -26.07 -3.51
C ALA A 470 37.57 -27.45 -3.22
N ARG A 471 36.78 -27.55 -2.14
CA ARG A 471 36.13 -28.81 -1.74
C ARG A 471 34.88 -29.07 -2.56
N ILE A 472 34.72 -30.30 -3.04
CA ILE A 472 33.49 -30.74 -3.70
C ILE A 472 32.61 -31.43 -2.64
N ALA A 473 31.45 -30.85 -2.36
CA ALA A 473 30.46 -31.46 -1.47
C ALA A 473 29.53 -32.43 -2.22
N GLY A 474 29.46 -32.32 -3.56
CA GLY A 474 28.69 -33.21 -4.43
C GLY A 474 28.29 -32.51 -5.72
N TYR A 475 27.20 -32.96 -6.31
CA TYR A 475 26.59 -32.43 -7.51
C TYR A 475 25.08 -32.28 -7.34
N THR A 476 24.50 -31.46 -8.18
CA THR A 476 23.04 -31.36 -8.34
C THR A 476 22.69 -31.79 -9.75
N VAL A 477 21.81 -32.78 -9.88
CA VAL A 477 21.22 -33.20 -11.15
C VAL A 477 19.86 -32.54 -11.25
N GLN A 478 19.65 -31.75 -12.29
CA GLN A 478 18.47 -30.92 -12.45
C GLN A 478 17.80 -31.16 -13.81
N GLN A 479 16.48 -31.18 -13.83
CA GLN A 479 15.68 -31.21 -15.06
C GLN A 479 15.97 -29.99 -15.95
N MET A 480 16.23 -30.21 -17.25
CA MET A 480 16.29 -29.11 -18.23
C MET A 480 14.89 -28.73 -18.69
N VAL A 481 14.39 -27.61 -18.19
CA VAL A 481 13.10 -27.04 -18.59
C VAL A 481 13.25 -26.28 -19.91
N ARG A 482 12.70 -26.81 -21.01
CA ARG A 482 12.72 -26.16 -22.33
C ARG A 482 11.42 -25.43 -22.61
N ARG A 483 11.38 -24.12 -22.34
CA ARG A 483 10.26 -23.22 -22.66
C ARG A 483 10.74 -22.04 -23.52
N PRO A 484 10.96 -22.23 -24.83
CA PRO A 484 11.61 -21.23 -25.69
C PRO A 484 10.81 -19.93 -25.87
N ARG A 485 9.52 -19.93 -25.53
CA ARG A 485 8.65 -18.74 -25.56
C ARG A 485 8.43 -18.12 -24.18
N ALA A 486 9.01 -18.69 -23.12
CA ALA A 486 8.89 -18.14 -21.79
C ALA A 486 9.68 -16.84 -21.64
N VAL A 487 9.14 -15.97 -20.81
CA VAL A 487 9.80 -14.75 -20.37
C VAL A 487 10.59 -15.08 -19.09
N GLU A 488 11.86 -14.66 -19.04
CA GLU A 488 12.68 -14.75 -17.84
C GLU A 488 12.34 -13.58 -16.90
N LEU A 489 11.94 -13.90 -15.68
CA LEU A 489 11.59 -12.96 -14.64
C LEU A 489 12.53 -13.13 -13.44
N ILE A 490 12.71 -12.06 -12.67
CA ILE A 490 13.34 -12.12 -11.35
C ILE A 490 12.28 -11.86 -10.28
N VAL A 491 12.29 -12.71 -9.26
CA VAL A 491 11.47 -12.51 -8.07
C VAL A 491 12.33 -12.70 -6.84
N GLY A 492 12.23 -11.78 -5.88
CA GLY A 492 13.05 -11.87 -4.69
C GLY A 492 12.40 -11.30 -3.44
N ILE A 493 13.00 -11.62 -2.31
CA ILE A 493 12.76 -10.97 -1.03
C ILE A 493 14.06 -10.30 -0.62
N SER A 494 13.98 -9.08 -0.12
CA SER A 494 15.07 -8.43 0.60
C SER A 494 14.54 -7.78 1.86
N THR A 495 15.41 -7.48 2.82
CA THR A 495 15.02 -6.83 4.07
C THR A 495 15.50 -5.38 4.06
N ASP A 496 14.56 -4.44 3.97
CA ASP A 496 14.81 -3.01 4.14
C ASP A 496 15.01 -2.67 5.62
N PRO A 497 15.98 -1.80 5.98
CA PRO A 497 16.24 -1.45 7.37
C PRO A 497 15.09 -0.73 8.10
N VAL A 498 14.18 -0.08 7.36
CA VAL A 498 13.06 0.67 7.92
C VAL A 498 11.78 -0.15 7.83
N PHE A 499 11.41 -0.59 6.63
CA PHE A 499 10.13 -1.25 6.36
C PHE A 499 10.16 -2.79 6.48
N GLY A 500 11.34 -3.37 6.72
CA GLY A 500 11.50 -4.81 6.86
C GLY A 500 11.43 -5.55 5.53
N PRO A 501 10.90 -6.78 5.48
CA PRO A 501 10.92 -7.57 4.26
C PRO A 501 10.09 -6.91 3.16
N VAL A 502 10.62 -6.92 1.93
CA VAL A 502 9.96 -6.44 0.72
C VAL A 502 10.03 -7.51 -0.37
N VAL A 503 9.02 -7.57 -1.23
CA VAL A 503 8.99 -8.45 -2.40
C VAL A 503 9.35 -7.64 -3.64
N LEU A 504 10.35 -8.12 -4.39
CA LEU A 504 10.81 -7.55 -5.65
C LEU A 504 10.31 -8.39 -6.82
N PHE A 505 9.88 -7.72 -7.88
CA PHE A 505 9.53 -8.33 -9.17
C PHE A 505 10.14 -7.52 -10.31
N GLY A 506 10.65 -8.20 -11.33
CA GLY A 506 11.17 -7.53 -12.51
C GLY A 506 11.50 -8.46 -13.66
N GLN A 507 12.07 -7.88 -14.72
CA GLN A 507 12.64 -8.65 -15.82
C GLN A 507 13.92 -9.38 -15.35
N GLY A 508 13.98 -10.69 -15.58
CA GLY A 508 15.10 -11.55 -15.18
C GLY A 508 16.17 -11.73 -16.27
N GLY A 509 17.11 -12.63 -16.01
CA GLY A 509 18.21 -12.96 -16.92
C GLY A 509 19.47 -12.13 -16.68
N ILE A 510 20.42 -12.18 -17.63
CA ILE A 510 21.76 -11.57 -17.48
C ILE A 510 21.77 -10.03 -17.61
N ALA A 511 20.68 -9.42 -18.09
CA ALA A 511 20.59 -7.99 -18.36
C ALA A 511 19.90 -7.16 -17.25
N VAL A 512 19.60 -7.79 -16.09
CA VAL A 512 18.85 -7.19 -14.97
C VAL A 512 19.44 -5.84 -14.52
N GLU A 513 20.77 -5.75 -14.38
CA GLU A 513 21.46 -4.56 -13.89
C GLU A 513 21.43 -3.36 -14.86
N VAL A 514 21.22 -3.62 -16.16
CA VAL A 514 21.29 -2.59 -17.21
C VAL A 514 19.92 -1.99 -17.53
N VAL A 515 18.85 -2.79 -17.44
CA VAL A 515 17.50 -2.37 -17.85
C VAL A 515 16.73 -1.69 -16.71
N ALA A 516 17.01 -2.01 -15.45
CA ALA A 516 16.34 -1.46 -14.26
C ALA A 516 14.79 -1.56 -14.30
N ASP A 517 14.24 -2.61 -14.93
CA ASP A 517 12.79 -2.87 -14.99
C ASP A 517 12.32 -3.68 -13.77
N GLN A 518 12.16 -2.98 -12.64
CA GLN A 518 11.81 -3.60 -11.36
C GLN A 518 10.77 -2.80 -10.60
N ALA A 519 9.96 -3.51 -9.83
CA ALA A 519 9.00 -2.97 -8.90
C ALA A 519 9.10 -3.70 -7.55
N VAL A 520 8.70 -3.00 -6.49
CA VAL A 520 8.73 -3.50 -5.11
C VAL A 520 7.34 -3.40 -4.49
N ALA A 521 7.00 -4.33 -3.61
CA ALA A 521 5.81 -4.31 -2.77
C ALA A 521 6.11 -4.76 -1.33
N LEU A 522 5.32 -4.30 -0.38
CA LEU A 522 5.38 -4.77 1.00
C LEU A 522 4.51 -6.02 1.17
N PRO A 523 5.03 -7.12 1.75
CA PRO A 523 4.18 -8.21 2.21
C PRO A 523 3.28 -7.74 3.35
N PRO A 524 2.09 -8.36 3.52
CA PRO A 524 1.58 -9.47 2.74
C PRO A 524 0.91 -8.99 1.43
N LEU A 525 0.85 -9.90 0.45
CA LEU A 525 0.27 -9.66 -0.89
C LEU A 525 -1.04 -10.45 -1.07
N ASN A 526 -1.93 -9.96 -1.93
CA ASN A 526 -3.00 -10.74 -2.58
C ASN A 526 -2.85 -10.61 -4.10
N ARG A 527 -3.73 -11.26 -4.86
CA ARG A 527 -3.70 -11.22 -6.33
C ARG A 527 -3.77 -9.79 -6.89
N VAL A 528 -4.55 -8.89 -6.29
CA VAL A 528 -4.65 -7.50 -6.75
C VAL A 528 -3.32 -6.76 -6.55
N LEU A 529 -2.67 -6.95 -5.40
CA LEU A 529 -1.37 -6.36 -5.09
C LEU A 529 -0.25 -6.96 -5.94
N ALA A 530 -0.31 -8.26 -6.22
CA ALA A 530 0.62 -8.93 -7.12
C ALA A 530 0.46 -8.45 -8.56
N ALA A 531 -0.78 -8.28 -9.03
CA ALA A 531 -1.08 -7.74 -10.35
C ALA A 531 -0.60 -6.29 -10.49
N ASP A 532 -0.78 -5.44 -9.46
CA ASP A 532 -0.21 -4.08 -9.42
C ASP A 532 1.33 -4.11 -9.47
N LEU A 533 1.95 -4.99 -8.68
CA LEU A 533 3.40 -5.17 -8.68
C LEU A 533 3.93 -5.52 -10.08
N VAL A 534 3.29 -6.47 -10.77
CA VAL A 534 3.66 -6.83 -12.15
C VAL A 534 3.39 -5.67 -13.10
N GLY A 535 2.20 -5.06 -13.05
CA GLY A 535 1.77 -4.00 -13.97
C GLY A 535 2.64 -2.73 -13.94
N ARG A 536 3.42 -2.52 -12.88
CA ARG A 536 4.40 -1.43 -12.76
C ARG A 536 5.69 -1.64 -13.53
N THR A 537 5.89 -2.83 -14.11
CA THR A 537 7.07 -3.16 -14.91
C THR A 537 6.77 -3.09 -16.41
N ARG A 538 7.79 -2.83 -17.23
CA ARG A 538 7.66 -2.87 -18.69
C ARG A 538 7.52 -4.30 -19.20
N VAL A 539 8.10 -5.28 -18.50
CA VAL A 539 7.96 -6.71 -18.83
C VAL A 539 6.51 -7.19 -18.77
N ALA A 540 5.62 -6.51 -18.03
CA ALA A 540 4.18 -6.76 -18.08
C ALA A 540 3.60 -6.71 -19.51
N LYS A 541 4.10 -5.82 -20.37
CA LYS A 541 3.68 -5.74 -21.78
C LYS A 541 4.08 -6.99 -22.58
N LEU A 542 5.22 -7.61 -22.23
CA LEU A 542 5.65 -8.87 -22.85
C LEU A 542 4.82 -10.05 -22.32
N LEU A 543 4.48 -10.03 -21.03
CA LEU A 543 3.63 -11.05 -20.40
C LEU A 543 2.20 -11.04 -20.94
N ALA A 544 1.68 -9.89 -21.37
CA ALA A 544 0.37 -9.78 -22.02
C ALA A 544 0.30 -10.43 -23.43
N GLY A 545 1.44 -10.87 -23.97
CA GLY A 545 1.55 -11.45 -25.30
C GLY A 545 1.94 -10.41 -26.37
N TYR A 546 2.72 -10.83 -27.35
CA TYR A 546 3.16 -9.98 -28.46
C TYR A 546 3.45 -10.82 -29.70
N ARG A 547 2.81 -10.47 -30.83
CA ARG A 547 2.91 -11.21 -32.11
C ARG A 547 2.67 -12.72 -31.90
N ASP A 548 3.66 -13.56 -32.20
CA ASP A 548 3.57 -15.02 -32.13
C ASP A 548 3.79 -15.60 -30.71
N ARG A 549 3.94 -14.72 -29.70
CA ARG A 549 4.06 -15.14 -28.30
C ARG A 549 2.70 -15.01 -27.61
N PRO A 550 2.12 -16.13 -27.13
CA PRO A 550 0.89 -16.09 -26.35
C PRO A 550 1.12 -15.36 -25.02
N ALA A 551 0.04 -14.86 -24.42
CA ALA A 551 0.09 -14.31 -23.08
C ALA A 551 0.55 -15.36 -22.07
N ALA A 552 1.33 -14.94 -21.08
CA ALA A 552 1.69 -15.78 -19.96
C ALA A 552 0.46 -16.06 -19.07
N ASP A 553 0.47 -17.17 -18.34
CA ASP A 553 -0.51 -17.44 -17.30
C ASP A 553 -0.31 -16.45 -16.14
N PHE A 554 -1.06 -15.35 -16.23
CA PHE A 554 -0.94 -14.23 -15.32
C PHE A 554 -1.43 -14.57 -13.90
N ASP A 555 -2.40 -15.47 -13.79
CA ASP A 555 -2.91 -15.94 -12.50
C ASP A 555 -1.86 -16.79 -11.78
N ALA A 556 -1.20 -17.71 -12.48
CA ALA A 556 -0.11 -18.50 -11.91
C ALA A 556 1.07 -17.63 -11.42
N LEU A 557 1.38 -16.56 -12.16
CA LEU A 557 2.40 -15.58 -11.74
C LEU A 557 1.98 -14.83 -10.47
N CYS A 558 0.73 -14.34 -10.43
CA CYS A 558 0.21 -13.66 -9.25
C CYS A 558 0.19 -14.58 -8.03
N ASP A 559 -0.21 -15.84 -8.18
CA ASP A 559 -0.21 -16.83 -7.09
C ASP A 559 1.20 -17.12 -6.57
N ALA A 560 2.20 -17.21 -7.44
CA ALA A 560 3.60 -17.35 -7.02
C ALA A 560 4.08 -16.14 -6.22
N LEU A 561 3.76 -14.92 -6.65
CA LEU A 561 4.10 -13.70 -5.90
C LEU A 561 3.41 -13.63 -4.54
N VAL A 562 2.14 -14.04 -4.46
CA VAL A 562 1.42 -14.10 -3.17
C VAL A 562 2.06 -15.14 -2.25
N ARG A 563 2.43 -16.32 -2.75
CA ARG A 563 3.14 -17.35 -1.99
C ARG A 563 4.49 -16.87 -1.48
N ILE A 564 5.25 -16.12 -2.30
CA ILE A 564 6.50 -15.49 -1.89
C ILE A 564 6.27 -14.42 -0.82
N GLY A 565 5.23 -13.60 -0.96
CA GLY A 565 4.80 -12.68 0.10
C GLY A 565 4.44 -13.39 1.41
N GLN A 566 3.80 -14.55 1.32
CA GLN A 566 3.47 -15.40 2.47
C GLN A 566 4.72 -15.97 3.13
N MET A 567 5.71 -16.43 2.35
CA MET A 567 7.02 -16.86 2.87
C MET A 567 7.71 -15.77 3.68
N ALA A 568 7.63 -14.52 3.20
CA ALA A 568 8.16 -13.36 3.92
C ALA A 568 7.41 -13.06 5.23
N CYS A 569 6.19 -13.55 5.44
CA CYS A 569 5.49 -13.46 6.72
C CYS A 569 5.81 -14.66 7.63
N ASP A 570 5.84 -15.87 7.06
CA ASP A 570 5.92 -17.13 7.81
C ASP A 570 7.33 -17.52 8.27
N LEU A 571 8.37 -17.01 7.61
CA LEU A 571 9.78 -17.36 7.87
C LEU A 571 10.55 -16.12 8.36
N PRO A 572 10.54 -15.82 9.67
CA PRO A 572 11.23 -14.64 10.24
C PRO A 572 12.74 -14.65 9.99
N GLU A 573 13.34 -15.83 9.85
CA GLU A 573 14.75 -16.04 9.54
C GLU A 573 15.09 -15.69 8.09
N LEU A 574 14.12 -15.63 7.18
CA LEU A 574 14.36 -15.34 5.77
C LEU A 574 14.70 -13.85 5.58
N ALA A 575 15.98 -13.59 5.31
CA ALA A 575 16.52 -12.24 5.10
C ALA A 575 16.54 -11.87 3.61
N GLU A 576 16.93 -12.81 2.74
CA GLU A 576 16.92 -12.65 1.28
C GLU A 576 16.44 -13.92 0.58
N LEU A 577 15.72 -13.75 -0.52
CA LEU A 577 15.39 -14.77 -1.51
C LEU A 577 15.68 -14.19 -2.90
N ASP A 578 16.32 -14.97 -3.75
CA ASP A 578 16.54 -14.63 -5.15
C ASP A 578 16.13 -15.81 -6.03
N ILE A 579 15.09 -15.62 -6.84
CA ILE A 579 14.63 -16.55 -7.88
C ILE A 579 14.95 -15.92 -9.23
N ASN A 580 16.03 -16.39 -9.86
CA ASN A 580 16.49 -15.87 -11.13
C ASN A 580 17.12 -16.97 -12.01
N PRO A 581 16.47 -17.43 -13.09
CA PRO A 581 15.18 -16.96 -13.60
C PRO A 581 13.98 -17.73 -13.01
N LEU A 582 12.87 -17.02 -12.83
CA LEU A 582 11.51 -17.55 -12.84
C LEU A 582 11.00 -17.48 -14.28
N LEU A 583 10.77 -18.63 -14.93
CA LEU A 583 10.17 -18.65 -16.26
C LEU A 583 8.67 -18.48 -16.17
N ALA A 584 8.08 -17.69 -17.08
CA ALA A 584 6.64 -17.55 -17.24
C ALA A 584 6.22 -17.66 -18.71
N ASP A 585 5.23 -18.51 -18.99
CA ASP A 585 4.56 -18.63 -20.29
C ASP A 585 3.09 -19.02 -20.10
N SER A 586 2.39 -19.35 -21.19
CA SER A 586 0.98 -19.75 -21.15
C SER A 586 0.71 -21.04 -20.38
N ALA A 587 1.74 -21.79 -19.98
CA ALA A 587 1.63 -23.03 -19.22
C ALA A 587 1.96 -22.84 -17.72
N GLY A 588 2.05 -21.60 -17.24
CA GLY A 588 2.33 -21.28 -15.85
C GLY A 588 3.73 -20.74 -15.61
N VAL A 589 4.17 -20.82 -14.36
CA VAL A 589 5.50 -20.37 -13.92
C VAL A 589 6.35 -21.52 -13.40
N VAL A 590 7.68 -21.41 -13.51
CA VAL A 590 8.63 -22.39 -12.95
C VAL A 590 9.96 -21.74 -12.60
N ALA A 591 10.40 -21.93 -11.35
CA ALA A 591 11.68 -21.43 -10.86
C ALA A 591 12.82 -22.37 -11.28
N LEU A 592 13.80 -21.85 -12.03
CA LEU A 592 14.94 -22.64 -12.50
C LEU A 592 16.12 -22.63 -11.53
N ASP A 593 16.36 -21.48 -10.90
CA ASP A 593 17.37 -21.29 -9.86
C ASP A 593 16.74 -20.51 -8.71
N ALA A 594 17.20 -20.79 -7.50
CA ALA A 594 16.76 -20.13 -6.28
C ALA A 594 17.87 -20.17 -5.24
N ARG A 595 18.08 -19.03 -4.56
CA ARG A 595 19.02 -18.90 -3.45
C ARG A 595 18.35 -18.16 -2.30
N MET A 596 18.67 -18.56 -1.07
CA MET A 596 18.18 -17.88 0.12
C MET A 596 19.32 -17.53 1.06
N ARG A 597 19.16 -16.40 1.75
CA ARG A 597 19.99 -16.04 2.90
C ARG A 597 19.10 -15.99 4.13
N LEU A 598 19.49 -16.76 5.15
CA LEU A 598 18.86 -16.77 6.45
C LEU A 598 19.62 -15.87 7.43
N THR A 599 18.94 -15.47 8.49
CA THR A 599 19.53 -14.78 9.63
C THR A 599 19.01 -15.41 10.93
N ALA A 600 19.82 -15.35 11.98
CA ALA A 600 19.39 -15.81 13.29
C ALA A 600 18.38 -14.82 13.88
N VAL A 601 17.28 -15.35 14.42
CA VAL A 601 16.26 -14.58 15.13
C VAL A 601 16.48 -14.80 16.62
N ALA A 602 16.49 -13.72 17.40
CA ALA A 602 16.70 -13.81 18.84
C ALA A 602 15.55 -14.60 19.51
N PRO A 603 15.83 -15.54 20.42
CA PRO A 603 14.80 -16.26 21.16
C PRO A 603 13.86 -15.29 21.89
N GLY A 604 12.54 -15.52 21.76
CA GLY A 604 11.52 -14.68 22.40
C GLY A 604 11.24 -13.35 21.70
N SER A 605 11.89 -13.04 20.57
CA SER A 605 11.50 -11.89 19.75
C SER A 605 10.17 -12.15 19.04
N ASP A 606 9.35 -11.11 18.89
CA ASP A 606 8.14 -11.17 18.08
C ASP A 606 8.53 -11.34 16.59
N PRO A 607 8.21 -12.48 15.95
CA PRO A 607 8.58 -12.73 14.55
C PRO A 607 7.91 -11.75 13.58
N LEU A 608 6.79 -11.14 13.98
CA LEU A 608 6.07 -10.16 13.19
C LEU A 608 6.64 -8.75 13.37
N ALA A 609 7.50 -8.50 14.38
CA ALA A 609 8.09 -7.19 14.70
C ALA A 609 8.71 -6.48 13.49
N ARG A 610 9.34 -7.27 12.60
CA ARG A 610 9.97 -6.78 11.37
C ARG A 610 9.00 -6.35 10.29
N LEU A 611 7.72 -6.72 10.37
CA LEU A 611 6.73 -6.39 9.34
C LEU A 611 6.17 -4.98 9.54
N ALA A 612 6.23 -4.17 8.48
CA ALA A 612 5.59 -2.86 8.44
C ALA A 612 4.06 -2.95 8.38
N ILE A 613 3.51 -4.05 7.85
CA ILE A 613 2.07 -4.33 7.78
C ILE A 613 1.85 -5.73 8.34
N LEU A 614 0.96 -5.87 9.32
CA LEU A 614 0.64 -7.19 9.87
C LEU A 614 -0.22 -7.99 8.88
N PRO A 615 0.04 -9.31 8.73
CA PRO A 615 -0.84 -10.18 7.99
C PRO A 615 -2.21 -10.30 8.66
N TYR A 616 -3.17 -10.79 7.89
CA TYR A 616 -4.43 -11.26 8.45
C TYR A 616 -4.14 -12.41 9.42
N PRO A 617 -4.59 -12.35 10.69
CA PRO A 617 -4.32 -13.39 11.67
C PRO A 617 -5.29 -14.57 11.47
N ASP A 618 -4.95 -15.46 10.53
CA ASP A 618 -5.74 -16.63 10.15
C ASP A 618 -5.86 -17.65 11.30
N GLU A 619 -4.89 -17.68 12.20
CA GLU A 619 -4.90 -18.50 13.42
C GLU A 619 -6.01 -18.15 14.41
N LEU A 620 -6.61 -16.96 14.29
CA LEU A 620 -7.71 -16.51 15.16
C LEU A 620 -9.10 -16.91 14.61
N GLU A 621 -9.18 -17.55 13.44
CA GLU A 621 -10.44 -18.03 12.87
C GLU A 621 -10.91 -19.32 13.52
N GLN A 622 -12.18 -19.37 13.89
CA GLN A 622 -12.75 -20.56 14.54
C GLN A 622 -14.20 -20.77 14.19
N ARG A 623 -14.57 -22.04 14.04
CA ARG A 623 -15.94 -22.48 13.80
C ARG A 623 -16.55 -22.99 15.09
N TRP A 624 -17.78 -22.56 15.35
CA TRP A 624 -18.52 -22.88 16.56
C TRP A 624 -19.93 -23.39 16.23
N PRO A 625 -20.43 -24.44 16.88
CA PRO A 625 -21.83 -24.83 16.77
C PRO A 625 -22.70 -23.76 17.43
N TRP A 626 -23.71 -23.26 16.72
CA TRP A 626 -24.60 -22.22 17.22
C TRP A 626 -25.99 -22.30 16.58
N ALA A 627 -27.04 -22.28 17.41
CA ALA A 627 -28.45 -22.24 17.00
C ALA A 627 -28.85 -23.29 15.93
N GLY A 628 -28.31 -24.52 16.02
CA GLY A 628 -28.60 -25.61 15.08
C GLY A 628 -27.79 -25.59 13.78
N GLY A 629 -26.82 -24.68 13.65
CA GLY A 629 -25.86 -24.63 12.54
C GLY A 629 -24.45 -24.30 13.03
N THR A 630 -23.63 -23.74 12.14
CA THR A 630 -22.25 -23.33 12.44
C THR A 630 -22.11 -21.83 12.24
N VAL A 631 -21.46 -21.16 13.20
CA VAL A 631 -21.01 -19.78 13.07
C VAL A 631 -19.48 -19.76 13.03
N THR A 632 -18.91 -18.93 12.17
CA THR A 632 -17.47 -18.67 12.14
C THR A 632 -17.21 -17.36 12.86
N ILE A 633 -16.34 -17.39 13.88
CA ILE A 633 -15.80 -16.18 14.49
C ILE A 633 -14.42 -15.96 13.91
N ARG A 634 -14.21 -14.78 13.35
CA ARG A 634 -12.93 -14.40 12.76
C ARG A 634 -12.70 -12.89 12.83
N PRO A 635 -11.45 -12.42 12.72
CA PRO A 635 -11.16 -11.01 12.50
C PRO A 635 -11.90 -10.45 11.27
N VAL A 636 -12.32 -9.18 11.36
CA VAL A 636 -12.98 -8.46 10.26
C VAL A 636 -12.00 -8.18 9.12
N ARG A 637 -12.49 -8.20 7.89
CA ARG A 637 -11.74 -7.82 6.69
C ARG A 637 -12.46 -6.69 5.94
N PRO A 638 -11.77 -5.84 5.15
CA PRO A 638 -12.38 -4.81 4.31
C PRO A 638 -13.51 -5.36 3.42
N GLU A 639 -13.36 -6.58 2.91
CA GLU A 639 -14.33 -7.25 2.03
C GLU A 639 -15.65 -7.55 2.74
N ASP A 640 -15.67 -7.51 4.08
CA ASP A 640 -16.89 -7.64 4.87
C ASP A 640 -17.76 -6.37 4.82
N GLY A 641 -17.29 -5.28 4.19
CA GLY A 641 -18.01 -4.02 4.05
C GLY A 641 -19.49 -4.18 3.68
N PRO A 642 -19.85 -4.84 2.57
CA PRO A 642 -21.24 -5.03 2.18
C PRO A 642 -22.06 -5.80 3.23
N ALA A 643 -21.51 -6.90 3.77
CA ALA A 643 -22.18 -7.70 4.80
C ALA A 643 -22.34 -6.94 6.12
N HIS A 644 -21.38 -6.08 6.45
CA HIS A 644 -21.38 -5.23 7.64
C HIS A 644 -22.39 -4.08 7.51
N GLN A 645 -22.55 -3.53 6.30
CA GLN A 645 -23.58 -2.54 6.01
C GLN A 645 -24.98 -3.13 6.12
N ALA A 646 -25.19 -4.34 5.59
CA ALA A 646 -26.44 -5.09 5.77
C ALA A 646 -26.72 -5.42 7.25
N PHE A 647 -25.68 -5.79 8.01
CA PHE A 647 -25.76 -5.99 9.45
C PHE A 647 -26.20 -4.72 10.19
N PHE A 648 -25.60 -3.57 9.87
CA PHE A 648 -25.95 -2.30 10.50
C PHE A 648 -27.39 -1.89 10.19
N ALA A 649 -27.84 -2.07 8.93
CA ALA A 649 -29.21 -1.80 8.51
C ALA A 649 -30.25 -2.70 9.20
N ALA A 650 -29.84 -3.85 9.72
CA ALA A 650 -30.70 -4.77 10.47
C ALA A 650 -30.76 -4.49 11.98
N LEU A 651 -30.10 -3.43 12.47
CA LEU A 651 -30.18 -2.99 13.87
C LEU A 651 -31.40 -2.08 14.09
N SER A 652 -32.02 -2.17 15.27
CA SER A 652 -33.02 -1.18 15.69
C SER A 652 -32.37 0.18 15.97
N ALA A 653 -33.16 1.25 15.88
CA ALA A 653 -32.70 2.60 16.22
C ALA A 653 -32.19 2.70 17.68
N GLU A 654 -32.81 1.95 18.59
CA GLU A 654 -32.39 1.81 19.98
C GLU A 654 -30.99 1.17 20.09
N ASP A 655 -30.73 0.10 19.34
CA ASP A 655 -29.45 -0.59 19.35
C ASP A 655 -28.32 0.28 18.78
N ILE A 656 -28.62 1.07 17.75
CA ILE A 656 -27.69 2.04 17.19
C ILE A 656 -27.40 3.15 18.20
N HIS A 657 -28.43 3.66 18.88
CA HIS A 657 -28.27 4.68 19.92
C HIS A 657 -27.41 4.17 21.08
N PHE A 658 -27.69 2.96 21.58
CA PHE A 658 -26.87 2.33 22.63
C PHE A 658 -25.42 2.10 22.21
N ARG A 659 -25.15 1.95 20.92
CA ARG A 659 -23.81 1.67 20.40
C ARG A 659 -23.00 2.94 20.09
N LEU A 660 -23.64 3.96 19.53
CA LEU A 660 -22.95 5.13 18.98
C LEU A 660 -23.24 6.41 19.76
N PHE A 661 -24.11 6.34 20.79
CA PHE A 661 -24.65 7.50 21.51
C PHE A 661 -25.26 8.55 20.56
N ALA A 662 -25.66 8.12 19.37
CA ALA A 662 -26.11 8.96 18.27
C ALA A 662 -27.16 8.23 17.43
N ALA A 663 -28.09 9.00 16.86
CA ALA A 663 -29.06 8.49 15.89
C ALA A 663 -28.43 8.50 14.50
N LEU A 664 -28.01 7.33 14.00
CA LEU A 664 -27.49 7.15 12.65
C LEU A 664 -28.40 6.18 11.88
N ARG A 665 -28.86 6.58 10.69
CA ARG A 665 -29.67 5.71 9.84
C ARG A 665 -28.83 4.78 8.98
N GLU A 666 -27.69 5.27 8.50
CA GLU A 666 -26.78 4.53 7.62
C GLU A 666 -25.33 4.90 7.95
N LEU A 667 -24.41 4.00 7.61
CA LEU A 667 -22.97 4.26 7.68
C LEU A 667 -22.51 4.93 6.38
N SER A 668 -21.80 6.04 6.48
CA SER A 668 -21.08 6.60 5.33
C SER A 668 -19.97 5.64 4.86
N PRO A 669 -19.51 5.73 3.60
CA PRO A 669 -18.40 4.91 3.11
C PRO A 669 -17.14 4.99 3.99
N ALA A 670 -16.84 6.19 4.52
CA ALA A 670 -15.71 6.41 5.43
C ALA A 670 -15.92 5.72 6.79
N GLN A 671 -17.15 5.75 7.33
CA GLN A 671 -17.48 5.05 8.57
C GLN A 671 -17.42 3.53 8.39
N LEU A 672 -17.94 3.02 7.28
CA LEU A 672 -17.88 1.59 6.95
C LEU A 672 -16.42 1.12 6.84
N ALA A 673 -15.58 1.88 6.13
CA ALA A 673 -14.14 1.62 6.06
C ALA A 673 -13.48 1.61 7.44
N ARG A 674 -13.86 2.53 8.34
CA ARG A 674 -13.34 2.56 9.72
C ARG A 674 -13.76 1.34 10.53
N PHE A 675 -14.92 0.75 10.25
CA PHE A 675 -15.41 -0.43 10.97
C PHE A 675 -14.83 -1.76 10.48
N THR A 676 -14.54 -1.87 9.18
CA THR A 676 -14.09 -3.13 8.56
C THR A 676 -12.60 -3.18 8.24
N GLN A 677 -11.91 -2.04 8.22
CA GLN A 677 -10.50 -1.96 7.86
C GLN A 677 -9.63 -1.59 9.05
N ILE A 678 -9.61 -2.49 10.02
CA ILE A 678 -8.87 -2.27 11.25
C ILE A 678 -7.37 -2.41 11.04
N ASP A 679 -6.59 -1.78 11.91
CA ASP A 679 -5.17 -2.08 12.04
C ASP A 679 -4.99 -3.12 13.15
N TYR A 680 -4.66 -4.36 12.77
CA TYR A 680 -4.46 -5.44 13.73
C TYR A 680 -3.37 -5.18 14.75
N ALA A 681 -2.52 -4.16 14.59
CA ALA A 681 -1.54 -3.79 15.61
C ALA A 681 -2.17 -3.08 16.82
N ARG A 682 -3.24 -2.30 16.62
CA ARG A 682 -3.85 -1.41 17.64
C ARG A 682 -5.30 -1.72 17.93
N GLU A 683 -6.00 -2.29 16.96
CA GLU A 683 -7.42 -2.57 17.00
C GLU A 683 -7.66 -4.04 16.67
N MET A 684 -8.65 -4.64 17.32
CA MET A 684 -9.19 -5.93 16.92
C MET A 684 -10.70 -5.85 16.85
N ALA A 685 -11.28 -6.44 15.80
CA ALA A 685 -12.72 -6.59 15.66
C ALA A 685 -13.00 -8.01 15.18
N PHE A 686 -13.65 -8.79 16.03
CA PHE A 686 -14.15 -10.12 15.69
C PHE A 686 -15.57 -10.00 15.15
N ILE A 687 -15.82 -10.60 13.99
CA ILE A 687 -17.16 -10.77 13.46
C ILE A 687 -17.61 -12.22 13.64
N ALA A 688 -18.89 -12.39 13.97
CA ALA A 688 -19.58 -13.66 13.84
C ALA A 688 -20.25 -13.69 12.47
N THR A 689 -19.87 -14.63 11.62
CA THR A 689 -20.37 -14.78 10.25
C THR A 689 -20.90 -16.17 9.99
N ARG A 690 -21.92 -16.28 9.13
CA ARG A 690 -22.39 -17.55 8.55
C ARG A 690 -22.64 -17.40 7.05
N GLU A 691 -22.82 -18.50 6.34
CA GLU A 691 -23.29 -18.46 4.96
C GLU A 691 -24.80 -18.18 4.94
N GLY A 692 -25.20 -17.16 4.19
CA GLY A 692 -26.60 -16.83 3.94
C GLY A 692 -27.24 -17.75 2.89
N ALA A 693 -28.55 -17.60 2.68
CA ALA A 693 -29.34 -18.44 1.77
C ALA A 693 -28.87 -18.43 0.30
N ALA A 694 -28.13 -17.39 -0.11
CA ALA A 694 -27.55 -17.25 -1.45
C ALA A 694 -26.02 -17.51 -1.49
N GLY A 695 -25.44 -18.12 -0.44
CA GLY A 695 -24.01 -18.39 -0.33
C GLY A 695 -23.15 -17.16 -0.01
N GLN A 696 -23.75 -15.99 0.22
CA GLN A 696 -23.02 -14.78 0.64
C GLN A 696 -22.75 -14.79 2.15
N PRO A 697 -21.61 -14.27 2.61
CA PRO A 697 -21.32 -14.15 4.03
C PRO A 697 -22.26 -13.14 4.69
N GLU A 698 -22.86 -13.53 5.81
CA GLU A 698 -23.77 -12.71 6.60
C GLU A 698 -23.15 -12.41 7.96
N THR A 699 -23.00 -11.13 8.30
CA THR A 699 -22.51 -10.70 9.63
C THR A 699 -23.66 -10.68 10.64
N LEU A 700 -23.47 -11.37 11.77
CA LEU A 700 -24.48 -11.57 12.82
C LEU A 700 -24.21 -10.72 14.08
N GLY A 701 -22.96 -10.38 14.32
CA GLY A 701 -22.52 -9.58 15.45
C GLY A 701 -21.03 -9.28 15.39
N VAL A 702 -20.61 -8.25 16.09
CA VAL A 702 -19.23 -7.75 16.12
C VAL A 702 -18.83 -7.37 17.53
N ALA A 703 -17.67 -7.81 17.99
CA ALA A 703 -17.02 -7.30 19.20
C ALA A 703 -15.67 -6.72 18.83
N ARG A 704 -15.36 -5.54 19.35
CA ARG A 704 -14.12 -4.83 19.02
C ARG A 704 -13.44 -4.24 20.24
N VAL A 705 -12.13 -4.08 20.14
CA VAL A 705 -11.26 -3.39 21.11
C VAL A 705 -10.34 -2.43 20.37
N VAL A 706 -10.12 -1.25 20.94
CA VAL A 706 -9.09 -0.30 20.51
C VAL A 706 -8.17 -0.08 21.70
N ALA A 707 -6.90 -0.50 21.57
CA ALA A 707 -5.89 -0.30 22.60
C ALA A 707 -5.35 1.13 22.56
N ASP A 708 -4.97 1.66 23.71
CA ASP A 708 -4.18 2.88 23.82
C ASP A 708 -2.76 2.69 23.20
N PRO A 709 -2.03 3.77 22.90
CA PRO A 709 -0.71 3.66 22.27
C PRO A 709 0.32 2.84 23.06
N ASP A 710 0.15 2.74 24.38
CA ASP A 710 1.04 2.02 25.29
C ASP A 710 0.61 0.56 25.53
N ASN A 711 -0.50 0.12 24.92
CA ASN A 711 -1.12 -1.20 25.08
C ASN A 711 -1.39 -1.57 26.56
N VAL A 712 -1.83 -0.59 27.35
CA VAL A 712 -2.19 -0.77 28.77
C VAL A 712 -3.70 -0.92 28.92
N ARG A 713 -4.47 0.03 28.36
CA ARG A 713 -5.93 0.03 28.38
C ARG A 713 -6.51 -0.19 26.99
N GLY A 714 -7.56 -0.99 26.90
CA GLY A 714 -8.34 -1.15 25.68
C GLY A 714 -9.80 -0.79 25.88
N GLU A 715 -10.33 0.07 25.01
CA GLU A 715 -11.76 0.37 24.99
C GLU A 715 -12.47 -0.68 24.12
N PHE A 716 -13.44 -1.40 24.70
CA PHE A 716 -14.21 -2.42 23.99
C PHE A 716 -15.61 -1.93 23.65
N ALA A 717 -16.19 -2.52 22.61
CA ALA A 717 -17.61 -2.39 22.35
C ALA A 717 -18.14 -3.56 21.52
N VAL A 718 -19.35 -4.04 21.85
CA VAL A 718 -20.00 -5.20 21.21
C VAL A 718 -21.37 -4.85 20.66
N THR A 719 -21.73 -5.43 19.53
CA THR A 719 -23.03 -5.28 18.89
C THR A 719 -23.48 -6.62 18.32
N VAL A 720 -24.75 -6.99 18.54
CA VAL A 720 -25.36 -8.20 17.97
C VAL A 720 -26.66 -7.79 17.29
N ARG A 721 -26.95 -8.40 16.14
CA ARG A 721 -28.14 -8.09 15.35
C ARG A 721 -29.41 -8.25 16.19
N THR A 722 -30.35 -7.31 16.08
CA THR A 722 -31.47 -7.17 17.00
C THR A 722 -32.33 -8.43 17.10
N ASP A 723 -32.59 -9.10 15.97
CA ASP A 723 -33.35 -10.35 15.84
C ASP A 723 -32.63 -11.60 16.38
N LEU A 724 -31.33 -11.51 16.65
CA LEU A 724 -30.49 -12.63 17.12
C LEU A 724 -30.05 -12.50 18.59
N LYS A 725 -30.53 -11.47 19.28
CA LYS A 725 -30.23 -11.26 20.71
C LYS A 725 -30.78 -12.39 21.58
N ALA A 726 -30.22 -12.51 22.79
CA ALA A 726 -30.53 -13.56 23.78
C ALA A 726 -30.23 -15.00 23.33
N ARG A 727 -29.39 -15.19 22.30
CA ARG A 727 -28.91 -16.51 21.82
C ARG A 727 -27.43 -16.78 22.14
N GLY A 728 -26.86 -16.07 23.11
CA GLY A 728 -25.47 -16.27 23.56
C GLY A 728 -24.36 -15.70 22.67
N LEU A 729 -24.68 -15.14 21.48
CA LEU A 729 -23.66 -14.68 20.53
C LEU A 729 -22.77 -13.54 21.07
N GLY A 730 -23.36 -12.61 21.83
CA GLY A 730 -22.60 -11.51 22.45
C GLY A 730 -21.60 -12.00 23.50
N HIS A 731 -21.96 -13.03 24.26
CA HIS A 731 -21.04 -13.68 25.21
C HIS A 731 -19.89 -14.36 24.46
N LEU A 732 -20.20 -15.15 23.42
CA LEU A 732 -19.19 -15.86 22.62
C LEU A 732 -18.17 -14.89 21.99
N LEU A 733 -18.65 -13.78 21.39
CA LEU A 733 -17.80 -12.75 20.81
C LEU A 733 -16.92 -12.05 21.86
N MET A 734 -17.49 -11.69 23.02
CA MET A 734 -16.75 -11.05 24.09
C MET A 734 -15.71 -11.96 24.74
N THR A 735 -16.03 -13.24 24.97
CA THR A 735 -15.05 -14.22 25.47
C THR A 735 -13.86 -14.29 24.53
N ARG A 736 -14.08 -14.35 23.21
CA ARG A 736 -12.98 -14.33 22.23
C ARG A 736 -12.18 -13.05 22.23
N LEU A 737 -12.83 -11.90 22.38
CA LEU A 737 -12.14 -10.62 22.50
C LEU A 737 -11.26 -10.56 23.77
N ILE A 738 -11.76 -11.06 24.91
CA ILE A 738 -11.03 -11.10 26.20
C ILE A 738 -9.81 -12.03 26.11
N ASP A 739 -9.97 -13.25 25.56
CA ASP A 739 -8.88 -14.20 25.35
C ASP A 739 -7.76 -13.58 24.52
N TYR A 740 -8.13 -12.88 23.45
CA TYR A 740 -7.21 -12.16 22.59
C TYR A 740 -6.46 -11.03 23.34
N CYS A 741 -7.17 -10.22 24.13
CA CYS A 741 -6.55 -9.14 24.89
C CYS A 741 -5.55 -9.67 25.94
N ARG A 742 -5.88 -10.79 26.60
CA ARG A 742 -4.96 -11.47 27.53
C ARG A 742 -3.71 -11.99 26.82
N ALA A 743 -3.88 -12.64 25.67
CA ALA A 743 -2.75 -13.14 24.88
C ALA A 743 -1.82 -12.01 24.41
N ARG A 744 -2.34 -10.79 24.24
CA ARG A 744 -1.58 -9.58 23.92
C ARG A 744 -1.00 -8.84 25.13
N GLY A 745 -1.24 -9.33 26.35
CA GLY A 745 -0.74 -8.70 27.56
C GLY A 745 -1.37 -7.34 27.86
N LEU A 746 -2.60 -7.07 27.37
CA LEU A 746 -3.35 -5.88 27.76
C LEU A 746 -3.67 -5.95 29.25
N ALA A 747 -3.49 -4.86 30.00
CA ALA A 747 -3.68 -4.86 31.44
C ALA A 747 -5.15 -4.69 31.84
N GLU A 748 -5.89 -3.82 31.14
CA GLU A 748 -7.27 -3.48 31.51
C GLU A 748 -8.16 -3.32 30.26
N LEU A 749 -9.37 -3.88 30.32
CA LEU A 749 -10.43 -3.64 29.34
C LEU A 749 -11.50 -2.71 29.92
N THR A 750 -11.85 -1.67 29.18
CA THR A 750 -12.78 -0.63 29.62
C THR A 750 -13.88 -0.39 28.60
N GLY A 751 -15.04 0.09 29.02
CA GLY A 751 -16.12 0.47 28.11
C GLY A 751 -17.13 1.38 28.80
N THR A 752 -17.86 2.16 28.03
CA THR A 752 -18.94 3.02 28.52
C THR A 752 -20.28 2.55 27.99
N VAL A 753 -21.30 2.55 28.86
CA VAL A 753 -22.63 2.03 28.54
C VAL A 753 -23.70 2.96 29.11
N LEU A 754 -24.78 3.18 28.36
CA LEU A 754 -25.95 3.92 28.86
C LEU A 754 -26.62 3.13 30.00
N PRO A 755 -27.04 3.77 31.11
CA PRO A 755 -27.67 3.11 32.25
C PRO A 755 -28.88 2.22 31.88
N ASP A 756 -29.61 2.62 30.83
CA ASP A 756 -30.82 1.92 30.36
C ASP A 756 -30.52 0.64 29.56
N ASN A 757 -29.25 0.39 29.18
CA ASN A 757 -28.86 -0.81 28.46
C ASN A 757 -28.64 -2.01 29.41
N VAL A 758 -29.72 -2.43 30.07
CA VAL A 758 -29.75 -3.50 31.09
C VAL A 758 -29.13 -4.80 30.57
N ARG A 759 -29.32 -5.12 29.28
CA ARG A 759 -28.77 -6.33 28.66
C ARG A 759 -27.25 -6.31 28.58
N MET A 760 -26.66 -5.17 28.23
CA MET A 760 -25.21 -5.03 28.18
C MET A 760 -24.60 -5.07 29.59
N LEU A 761 -25.25 -4.45 30.57
CA LEU A 761 -24.83 -4.51 31.98
C LEU A 761 -24.85 -5.95 32.52
N ALA A 762 -25.89 -6.73 32.21
CA ALA A 762 -25.98 -8.14 32.57
C ALA A 762 -24.89 -8.99 31.89
N LEU A 763 -24.61 -8.72 30.60
CA LEU A 763 -23.51 -9.38 29.88
C LEU A 763 -22.15 -9.06 30.51
N ALA A 764 -21.90 -7.80 30.85
CA ALA A 764 -20.66 -7.35 31.48
C ALA A 764 -20.48 -8.03 32.84
N GLN A 765 -21.52 -8.08 33.67
CA GLN A 765 -21.48 -8.76 34.96
C GLN A 765 -21.18 -10.25 34.83
N ALA A 766 -21.80 -10.94 33.86
CA ALA A 766 -21.55 -12.37 33.60
C ALA A 766 -20.10 -12.66 33.15
N LEU A 767 -19.45 -11.68 32.50
CA LEU A 767 -18.06 -11.76 32.06
C LEU A 767 -17.05 -11.25 33.11
N GLY A 768 -17.51 -10.86 34.30
CA GLY A 768 -16.67 -10.43 35.41
C GLY A 768 -16.25 -8.95 35.39
N PHE A 769 -16.91 -8.09 34.61
CA PHE A 769 -16.66 -6.65 34.66
C PHE A 769 -17.17 -6.06 35.97
N THR A 770 -16.36 -5.17 36.54
CA THR A 770 -16.79 -4.24 37.57
C THR A 770 -17.49 -3.05 36.92
N THR A 771 -18.49 -2.48 37.61
CA THR A 771 -19.26 -1.36 37.09
C THR A 771 -19.16 -0.16 38.03
N ARG A 772 -18.99 1.03 37.48
CA ARG A 772 -18.97 2.29 38.22
C ARG A 772 -19.85 3.30 37.50
N ARG A 773 -20.78 3.92 38.21
CA ARG A 773 -21.59 5.01 37.66
C ARG A 773 -20.75 6.29 37.56
N ALA A 774 -20.73 6.91 36.38
CA ALA A 774 -20.01 8.14 36.09
C ALA A 774 -20.94 9.04 35.27
N ASP A 775 -21.49 10.09 35.92
CA ASP A 775 -22.48 10.99 35.35
C ASP A 775 -23.70 10.26 34.74
N ASP A 776 -23.98 10.50 33.45
CA ASP A 776 -25.07 9.89 32.68
C ASP A 776 -24.69 8.52 32.08
N LEU A 777 -23.51 7.98 32.40
CA LEU A 777 -22.97 6.74 31.87
C LEU A 777 -22.59 5.75 32.98
N VAL A 778 -22.44 4.48 32.59
CA VAL A 778 -21.86 3.42 33.41
C VAL A 778 -20.54 3.00 32.79
N GLU A 779 -19.45 3.18 33.53
CA GLU A 779 -18.13 2.65 33.20
C GLU A 779 -18.05 1.17 33.56
N LEU A 780 -17.59 0.37 32.61
CA LEU A 780 -17.27 -1.05 32.77
C LEU A 780 -15.75 -1.21 32.79
N ARG A 781 -15.23 -2.00 33.74
CA ARG A 781 -13.80 -2.31 33.83
C ARG A 781 -13.55 -3.78 34.13
N LEU A 782 -12.66 -4.40 33.37
CA LEU A 782 -12.18 -5.76 33.58
C LEU A 782 -10.66 -5.74 33.65
N ASP A 783 -10.12 -6.20 34.78
CA ASP A 783 -8.69 -6.42 34.94
C ASP A 783 -8.30 -7.71 34.19
N LEU A 784 -7.29 -7.59 33.35
CA LEU A 784 -6.76 -8.66 32.51
C LEU A 784 -5.35 -9.09 32.95
N ALA A 785 -4.72 -8.38 33.89
CA ALA A 785 -3.44 -8.77 34.43
C ALA A 785 -3.55 -10.18 35.04
N PRO A 786 -2.57 -11.08 34.80
CA PRO A 786 -2.54 -12.34 35.51
C PRO A 786 -2.45 -12.00 37.00
N GLY A 787 -3.47 -12.38 37.77
CA GLY A 787 -3.54 -12.09 39.19
C GLY A 787 -2.20 -12.40 39.83
N GLY A 788 -1.50 -11.35 40.27
CA GLY A 788 -0.33 -11.51 41.10
C GLY A 788 -0.74 -12.34 42.30
N GLN A 789 0.03 -13.37 42.60
CA GLN A 789 0.12 -13.81 43.98
C GLN A 789 0.57 -12.60 44.81
N ALA A 790 -0.40 -11.97 45.46
CA ALA A 790 -0.32 -11.41 46.79
C ALA A 790 -1.73 -11.37 47.37
#